data_AF-A0A6G0V146-F1
#
_entry.id   AF-A0A6G0V146-F1
#
_cell.length_a   1.000
_cell.length_b   1.000
_cell.length_c   1.000
_cell.angle_alpha   90.00
_cell.angle_beta   90.00
_cell.angle_gamma   90.00
#
_symmetry.space_group_name_H-M   'P 1'
#
loop_
_entity.id
_entity.type
_entity.pdbx_description
1 polymer ?
#
loop_
_entity_poly.entity_id
_entity_poly.type
_entity_poly.pdbx_seq_one_letter_code
_entity_poly.pdbx_strand_id
1 'polypeptide(L)'
;MVYYEVSQPICVRGPTALEEELKRFDYFEAKDEHVRRLNALRAVNSLVIRWVKYVSWQKGLPPEQVERAGGKLFTFGSYRLGVHTRGADIDSLCVAPRHVHRRDFFTSFYEMLKEDKKVTGLHAIEHAFVPVIKLKYNGIELDILFARLDVSEITAEMSLDDDNLLRNLDEKSVRSLNGCRVADEIWRSIPNKTAFTVALRAVKLWAKNRLIYSNSLGFLGGISWAILVAKTCQRYPNANASMVVEKLFKLFSTWDWPAPVFIKDPNSHTRPDIPYLNELVWDPKTKPTDGRHLMPIITPAFPEQDSAFNVTRSARTLITKEFRQGLENVMKIAEGKGDWKSLFNEMLFFKGYKDYVCVICSTSTPEDHVVYSGLVESKIRHLVMLLDQNEHILLCHVNKKNFKPRHNSRFSIDYGFGGLVTTLWFIGIVKVRNSARMLDLEEETHHFTELVTNSALQAGIYKQSMHLRLAQVKDMELKAWIPAYEVDGYEPRIKQDTVAMPVTIGDDPHYDEHGRSTIPNIDDGTRKVAYCPQHAYHLETIKVPTKIPDCFPREVVHPFLPLNACYASRRHLNQEQPAEISSCECPQCSERENVFVKQKDGGLYDKTTNSTNEQHPVSVVDIQEWHFGNYCVWFNFTKAIQLLDENSVTLCTHGTVGYSRFVFDHADHWKDQISFALLVDPAGFPALSVYHKFHKCTSASERVSTHLVWSRHHGECSPDFIVQGLSSQPPDPMPDDCNLETHLALFKHSPQDPYPPNTLRNIARKGARTQSHLIADIEGHFSQDAAEVVRSFTDTIKARNTAIVIRRFESDQEEIPRNVSVLKQLFHDEKAEEFHLRIFPEGHSVPFLRDFFNYSTIPDTVPRLTPVNYPGPDWEPQLVVHESHPLHFEGIPIRCYDQQTLSYELCRLRINFAVASHVFSIHKGIKTVRSQKETQDYRHVKEQIFYMNKFRKHIRENYPDTENLCGEF
;
A
#
# COMPACT_ATOMS: atom_id res chain seq x y z
N MET A 1 -39.53 -30.52 12.51
CA MET A 1 -40.54 -30.44 11.42
C MET A 1 -40.38 -29.10 10.72
N VAL A 2 -40.42 -29.04 9.40
CA VAL A 2 -40.41 -27.79 8.63
C VAL A 2 -41.70 -27.72 7.84
N TYR A 3 -42.51 -26.68 8.07
CA TYR A 3 -43.75 -26.47 7.31
C TYR A 3 -43.42 -25.92 5.92
N TYR A 4 -44.08 -26.46 4.89
CA TYR A 4 -43.98 -25.97 3.52
C TYR A 4 -45.04 -24.90 3.26
N GLU A 5 -44.63 -23.63 3.09
CA GLU A 5 -45.51 -22.59 2.56
C GLU A 5 -45.77 -22.86 1.07
N VAL A 6 -46.98 -23.32 0.72
CA VAL A 6 -47.42 -23.46 -0.68
C VAL A 6 -47.85 -22.09 -1.21
N SER A 7 -46.88 -21.21 -1.50
CA SER A 7 -47.16 -19.92 -2.13
C SER A 7 -47.52 -20.10 -3.61
N GLN A 8 -48.69 -19.60 -4.02
CA GLN A 8 -49.12 -19.60 -5.42
C GLN A 8 -48.13 -18.86 -6.35
N PRO A 9 -48.10 -19.18 -7.66
CA PRO A 9 -47.20 -18.54 -8.62
C PRO A 9 -47.50 -17.05 -8.80
N ILE A 10 -46.44 -16.29 -9.03
CA ILE A 10 -46.37 -14.83 -8.81
C ILE A 10 -47.08 -13.98 -9.88
N CYS A 11 -47.45 -14.53 -11.04
CA CYS A 11 -48.19 -13.76 -12.06
C CYS A 11 -49.00 -14.66 -13.00
N VAL A 12 -50.13 -14.13 -13.49
CA VAL A 12 -50.97 -14.72 -14.55
C VAL A 12 -50.34 -14.53 -15.94
N ARG A 13 -49.31 -13.67 -16.05
CA ARG A 13 -48.38 -13.64 -17.19
C ARG A 13 -47.20 -14.55 -16.83
N GLY A 14 -46.97 -15.57 -17.66
CA GLY A 14 -46.18 -16.75 -17.30
C GLY A 14 -44.67 -16.52 -17.05
N PRO A 15 -43.92 -17.59 -16.73
CA PRO A 15 -42.50 -17.51 -16.36
C PRO A 15 -41.56 -16.96 -17.46
N THR A 16 -42.05 -16.72 -18.68
CA THR A 16 -41.25 -16.24 -19.81
C THR A 16 -40.84 -14.77 -19.69
N ALA A 17 -41.62 -13.92 -19.01
CA ALA A 17 -41.40 -12.47 -18.98
C ALA A 17 -40.00 -12.05 -18.44
N LEU A 18 -39.49 -12.79 -17.45
CA LEU A 18 -38.13 -12.59 -16.94
C LEU A 18 -37.06 -12.96 -17.99
N GLU A 19 -37.25 -14.05 -18.71
CA GLU A 19 -36.33 -14.44 -19.77
C GLU A 19 -36.40 -13.51 -20.98
N GLU A 20 -37.59 -13.00 -21.32
CA GLU A 20 -37.78 -12.02 -22.40
C GLU A 20 -37.04 -10.72 -22.11
N GLU A 21 -37.10 -10.21 -20.88
CA GLU A 21 -36.31 -9.03 -20.48
C GLU A 21 -34.81 -9.34 -20.49
N LEU A 22 -34.38 -10.49 -19.97
CA LEU A 22 -32.96 -10.92 -20.04
C LEU A 22 -32.46 -11.11 -21.48
N LYS A 23 -33.33 -11.46 -22.45
CA LYS A 23 -33.01 -11.49 -23.89
C LYS A 23 -32.85 -10.08 -24.46
N ARG A 24 -33.61 -9.08 -23.99
CA ARG A 24 -33.46 -7.67 -24.39
C ARG A 24 -32.14 -7.04 -23.89
N PHE A 25 -31.62 -7.50 -22.75
CA PHE A 25 -30.31 -7.11 -22.22
C PHE A 25 -29.12 -7.92 -22.80
N ASP A 26 -29.29 -8.62 -23.93
CA ASP A 26 -28.30 -9.50 -24.60
C ASP A 26 -27.63 -10.51 -23.64
N TYR A 27 -28.36 -10.92 -22.60
CA TYR A 27 -27.83 -11.72 -21.48
C TYR A 27 -27.90 -13.23 -21.74
N PHE A 28 -28.05 -13.64 -23.00
CA PHE A 28 -28.02 -15.03 -23.48
C PHE A 28 -27.08 -15.15 -24.69
N GLU A 29 -26.26 -16.18 -24.70
CA GLU A 29 -25.34 -16.47 -25.81
C GLU A 29 -26.08 -16.93 -27.08
N ALA A 30 -25.62 -16.46 -28.25
CA ALA A 30 -26.11 -16.93 -29.54
C ALA A 30 -25.58 -18.35 -29.86
N LYS A 31 -26.42 -19.19 -30.50
CA LYS A 31 -26.13 -20.62 -30.72
C LYS A 31 -24.83 -20.89 -31.49
N ASP A 32 -24.41 -19.97 -32.36
CA ASP A 32 -23.18 -20.05 -33.15
C ASP A 32 -21.93 -19.68 -32.32
N GLU A 33 -22.02 -18.73 -31.38
CA GLU A 33 -20.95 -18.44 -30.41
C GLU A 33 -20.76 -19.65 -29.49
N HIS A 34 -21.85 -20.27 -29.04
CA HIS A 34 -21.80 -21.51 -28.26
C HIS A 34 -21.05 -22.65 -28.97
N VAL A 35 -21.35 -22.87 -30.26
CA VAL A 35 -20.64 -23.87 -31.08
C VAL A 35 -19.16 -23.50 -31.27
N ARG A 36 -18.84 -22.21 -31.43
CA ARG A 36 -17.45 -21.74 -31.49
C ARG A 36 -16.69 -22.02 -30.19
N ARG A 37 -17.29 -21.78 -29.01
CA ARG A 37 -16.70 -22.12 -27.70
C ARG A 37 -16.45 -23.61 -27.53
N LEU A 38 -17.44 -24.45 -27.88
CA LEU A 38 -17.31 -25.91 -27.81
C LEU A 38 -16.18 -26.43 -28.72
N ASN A 39 -16.03 -25.86 -29.91
CA ASN A 39 -14.96 -26.23 -30.84
C ASN A 39 -13.57 -25.75 -30.37
N ALA A 40 -13.47 -24.56 -29.76
CA ALA A 40 -12.24 -24.08 -29.14
C ALA A 40 -11.79 -25.01 -27.99
N LEU A 41 -12.71 -25.37 -27.08
CA LEU A 41 -12.43 -26.30 -25.98
C LEU A 41 -11.99 -27.69 -26.45
N ARG A 42 -12.63 -28.24 -27.49
CA ARG A 42 -12.24 -29.52 -28.12
C ARG A 42 -10.82 -29.46 -28.71
N ALA A 43 -10.48 -28.36 -29.37
CA ALA A 43 -9.16 -28.17 -29.96
C ALA A 43 -8.07 -28.04 -28.87
N VAL A 44 -8.29 -27.19 -27.87
CA VAL A 44 -7.33 -26.99 -26.76
C VAL A 44 -7.20 -28.26 -25.91
N ASN A 45 -8.27 -29.01 -25.66
CA ASN A 45 -8.17 -30.32 -24.99
C ASN A 45 -7.31 -31.32 -25.81
N SER A 46 -7.40 -31.28 -27.14
CA SER A 46 -6.56 -32.11 -28.02
C SER A 46 -5.09 -31.69 -27.98
N LEU A 47 -4.80 -30.39 -27.80
CA LEU A 47 -3.44 -29.89 -27.55
C LEU A 47 -2.92 -30.34 -26.17
N VAL A 48 -3.74 -30.28 -25.11
CA VAL A 48 -3.39 -30.76 -23.76
C VAL A 48 -2.98 -32.24 -23.79
N ILE A 49 -3.77 -33.11 -24.44
CA ILE A 49 -3.44 -34.54 -24.56
C ILE A 49 -2.13 -34.75 -25.33
N ARG A 50 -1.96 -34.07 -26.48
CA ARG A 50 -0.72 -34.14 -27.28
C ARG A 50 0.51 -33.68 -26.49
N TRP A 51 0.36 -32.61 -25.72
CA TRP A 51 1.41 -32.07 -24.87
C TRP A 51 1.79 -33.01 -23.72
N VAL A 52 0.81 -33.59 -23.01
CA VAL A 52 1.08 -34.59 -21.96
C VAL A 52 1.81 -35.80 -22.54
N LYS A 53 1.45 -36.28 -23.74
CA LYS A 53 2.21 -37.33 -24.44
C LYS A 53 3.65 -36.91 -24.76
N TYR A 54 3.84 -35.71 -25.31
CA TYR A 54 5.18 -35.16 -25.59
C TYR A 54 6.06 -35.08 -24.32
N VAL A 55 5.54 -34.56 -23.21
CA VAL A 55 6.28 -34.48 -21.94
C VAL A 55 6.55 -35.88 -21.36
N SER A 56 5.63 -36.82 -21.53
CA SER A 56 5.82 -38.23 -21.11
C SER A 56 6.97 -38.89 -21.89
N TRP A 57 7.01 -38.70 -23.21
CA TRP A 57 8.09 -39.21 -24.05
C TRP A 57 9.45 -38.54 -23.72
N GLN A 58 9.47 -37.21 -23.57
CA GLN A 58 10.67 -36.47 -23.16
C GLN A 58 11.24 -36.90 -21.80
N LYS A 59 10.41 -37.46 -20.91
CA LYS A 59 10.83 -37.99 -19.61
C LYS A 59 11.11 -39.50 -19.63
N GLY A 60 11.21 -40.10 -20.81
CA GLY A 60 11.65 -41.49 -20.99
C GLY A 60 10.64 -42.56 -20.56
N LEU A 61 9.35 -42.22 -20.45
CA LEU A 61 8.32 -43.21 -20.12
C LEU A 61 8.19 -44.26 -21.26
N PRO A 62 7.90 -45.54 -20.95
CA PRO A 62 7.64 -46.57 -21.96
C PRO A 62 6.49 -46.17 -22.91
N PRO A 63 6.52 -46.58 -24.19
CA PRO A 63 5.51 -46.16 -25.18
C PRO A 63 4.06 -46.42 -24.77
N GLU A 64 3.77 -47.53 -24.10
CA GLU A 64 2.41 -47.81 -23.56
C GLU A 64 1.98 -46.77 -22.52
N GLN A 65 2.88 -46.38 -21.60
CA GLN A 65 2.61 -45.36 -20.58
C GLN A 65 2.51 -43.96 -21.19
N VAL A 66 3.30 -43.67 -22.24
CA VAL A 66 3.17 -42.42 -23.01
C VAL A 66 1.77 -42.33 -23.64
N GLU A 67 1.31 -43.40 -24.28
CA GLU A 67 -0.02 -43.42 -24.91
C GLU A 67 -1.17 -43.30 -23.89
N ARG A 68 -1.00 -43.89 -22.69
CA ARG A 68 -2.00 -43.91 -21.61
C ARG A 68 -1.98 -42.69 -20.68
N ALA A 69 -0.90 -41.90 -20.63
CA ALA A 69 -0.76 -40.76 -19.72
C ALA A 69 -1.93 -39.75 -19.80
N GLY A 70 -2.54 -39.62 -20.97
CA GLY A 70 -3.81 -38.93 -21.17
C GLY A 70 -3.70 -37.41 -21.07
N GLY A 71 -4.45 -36.81 -20.14
CA GLY A 71 -4.53 -35.36 -19.91
C GLY A 71 -5.91 -34.81 -20.26
N LYS A 72 -6.39 -33.80 -19.53
CA LYS A 72 -7.78 -33.32 -19.68
C LYS A 72 -7.93 -31.83 -19.37
N LEU A 73 -8.70 -31.14 -20.22
CA LEU A 73 -9.14 -29.77 -20.00
C LEU A 73 -10.55 -29.79 -19.39
N PHE A 74 -10.67 -29.31 -18.15
CA PHE A 74 -11.93 -29.06 -17.48
C PHE A 74 -12.34 -27.60 -17.67
N THR A 75 -13.62 -27.28 -17.45
CA THR A 75 -14.11 -25.89 -17.38
C THR A 75 -14.76 -25.65 -16.02
N PHE A 76 -14.69 -24.40 -15.55
CA PHE A 76 -15.30 -23.98 -14.29
C PHE A 76 -16.04 -22.64 -14.43
N GLY A 77 -16.26 -21.95 -13.30
CA GLY A 77 -16.74 -20.58 -13.25
C GLY A 77 -18.06 -20.36 -13.99
N SER A 78 -18.14 -19.27 -14.75
CA SER A 78 -19.45 -18.83 -15.29
C SER A 78 -19.95 -19.68 -16.46
N TYR A 79 -19.04 -20.21 -17.27
CA TYR A 79 -19.35 -21.09 -18.40
C TYR A 79 -19.83 -22.47 -17.94
N ARG A 80 -19.14 -23.08 -16.96
CA ARG A 80 -19.52 -24.41 -16.41
C ARG A 80 -20.90 -24.42 -15.77
N LEU A 81 -21.28 -23.32 -15.10
CA LEU A 81 -22.60 -23.13 -14.51
C LEU A 81 -23.68 -22.69 -15.52
N GLY A 82 -23.34 -22.55 -16.81
CA GLY A 82 -24.27 -22.15 -17.87
C GLY A 82 -24.76 -20.70 -17.78
N VAL A 83 -24.04 -19.84 -17.06
CA VAL A 83 -24.43 -18.44 -16.74
C VAL A 83 -23.41 -17.39 -17.23
N HIS A 84 -22.60 -17.75 -18.23
CA HIS A 84 -21.73 -16.83 -18.95
C HIS A 84 -22.54 -15.89 -19.85
N THR A 85 -22.15 -14.62 -19.93
CA THR A 85 -22.73 -13.66 -20.88
C THR A 85 -22.08 -13.82 -22.25
N ARG A 86 -22.70 -13.23 -23.28
CA ARG A 86 -22.05 -13.03 -24.58
C ARG A 86 -20.68 -12.36 -24.40
N GLY A 87 -19.68 -12.80 -25.14
CA GLY A 87 -18.32 -12.24 -25.07
C GLY A 87 -17.58 -12.46 -23.74
N ALA A 88 -18.09 -13.29 -22.82
CA ALA A 88 -17.34 -13.68 -21.63
C ALA A 88 -16.12 -14.56 -21.97
N ASP A 89 -15.22 -14.70 -21.01
CA ASP A 89 -14.11 -15.65 -20.97
C ASP A 89 -14.57 -17.10 -20.69
N ILE A 90 -13.66 -18.07 -20.88
CA ILE A 90 -13.86 -19.45 -20.44
C ILE A 90 -12.78 -19.84 -19.42
N ASP A 91 -13.18 -19.76 -18.15
CA ASP A 91 -12.54 -20.40 -16.99
C ASP A 91 -12.22 -21.88 -17.28
N SER A 92 -10.93 -22.22 -17.47
CA SER A 92 -10.49 -23.55 -17.90
C SER A 92 -9.34 -24.09 -17.03
N LEU A 93 -9.29 -25.41 -16.82
CA LEU A 93 -8.26 -26.07 -16.01
C LEU A 93 -7.62 -27.23 -16.78
N CYS A 94 -6.32 -27.11 -17.06
CA CYS A 94 -5.49 -28.20 -17.55
C CYS A 94 -5.09 -29.12 -16.39
N VAL A 95 -5.49 -30.40 -16.45
CA VAL A 95 -5.15 -31.43 -15.47
C VAL A 95 -4.22 -32.46 -16.12
N ALA A 96 -3.09 -32.70 -15.47
CA ALA A 96 -2.02 -33.58 -15.96
C ALA A 96 -1.51 -34.56 -14.87
N PRO A 97 -0.93 -35.71 -15.26
CA PRO A 97 -0.41 -36.72 -14.34
C PRO A 97 0.90 -36.26 -13.65
N ARG A 98 1.30 -37.01 -12.60
CA ARG A 98 2.33 -36.61 -11.62
C ARG A 98 3.71 -36.30 -12.17
N HIS A 99 4.07 -36.83 -13.34
CA HIS A 99 5.34 -36.58 -14.03
C HIS A 99 5.34 -35.29 -14.87
N VAL A 100 4.21 -34.61 -15.03
CA VAL A 100 4.10 -33.34 -15.77
C VAL A 100 4.08 -32.18 -14.77
N HIS A 101 5.07 -31.29 -14.81
CA HIS A 101 5.24 -30.20 -13.85
C HIS A 101 4.68 -28.87 -14.35
N ARG A 102 4.44 -27.94 -13.41
CA ARG A 102 4.00 -26.56 -13.71
C ARG A 102 4.99 -25.80 -14.61
N ARG A 103 6.29 -26.10 -14.53
CA ARG A 103 7.31 -25.57 -15.46
C ARG A 103 7.05 -26.02 -16.90
N ASP A 104 6.71 -27.29 -17.11
CA ASP A 104 6.46 -27.85 -18.44
C ASP A 104 5.23 -27.19 -19.10
N PHE A 105 4.25 -26.77 -18.29
CA PHE A 105 3.07 -26.02 -18.74
C PHE A 105 3.42 -24.60 -19.19
N PHE A 106 4.29 -23.88 -18.46
CA PHE A 106 4.70 -22.53 -18.86
C PHE A 106 5.82 -22.49 -19.92
N THR A 107 6.51 -23.61 -20.19
CA THR A 107 7.46 -23.72 -21.31
C THR A 107 6.86 -24.46 -22.50
N SER A 108 6.82 -25.80 -22.46
CA SER A 108 6.49 -26.65 -23.61
C SER A 108 5.03 -26.58 -24.06
N PHE A 109 4.06 -26.34 -23.16
CA PHE A 109 2.67 -26.09 -23.58
C PHE A 109 2.47 -24.66 -24.10
N TYR A 110 3.15 -23.68 -23.50
CA TYR A 110 3.11 -22.28 -23.97
C TYR A 110 3.65 -22.15 -25.40
N GLU A 111 4.80 -22.75 -25.71
CA GLU A 111 5.34 -22.77 -27.07
C GLU A 111 4.44 -23.58 -28.03
N MET A 112 3.85 -24.71 -27.61
CA MET A 112 2.88 -25.45 -28.44
C MET A 112 1.61 -24.62 -28.74
N LEU A 113 1.15 -23.78 -27.81
CA LEU A 113 0.04 -22.84 -28.07
C LEU A 113 0.46 -21.72 -29.04
N LYS A 114 1.68 -21.20 -28.89
CA LYS A 114 2.27 -20.13 -29.72
C LYS A 114 2.49 -20.56 -31.18
N GLU A 115 2.66 -21.85 -31.44
CA GLU A 115 2.77 -22.43 -32.79
C GLU A 115 1.42 -22.63 -33.50
N ASP A 116 0.30 -22.77 -32.77
CA ASP A 116 -1.02 -22.92 -33.40
C ASP A 116 -1.52 -21.56 -33.91
N LYS A 117 -1.60 -21.42 -35.24
CA LYS A 117 -2.06 -20.20 -35.95
C LYS A 117 -3.46 -19.69 -35.57
N LYS A 118 -4.23 -20.46 -34.79
CA LYS A 118 -5.55 -20.08 -34.24
C LYS A 118 -5.45 -19.34 -32.90
N VAL A 119 -4.28 -19.35 -32.27
CA VAL A 119 -3.98 -18.67 -31.01
C VAL A 119 -3.55 -17.23 -31.29
N THR A 120 -4.18 -16.29 -30.61
CA THR A 120 -3.85 -14.86 -30.62
C THR A 120 -3.91 -14.30 -29.20
N GLY A 121 -3.19 -13.21 -28.90
CA GLY A 121 -3.21 -12.60 -27.56
C GLY A 121 -2.71 -13.52 -26.44
N LEU A 122 -1.78 -14.43 -26.74
CA LEU A 122 -1.20 -15.37 -25.78
C LEU A 122 -0.31 -14.65 -24.76
N HIS A 123 -0.53 -14.91 -23.47
CA HIS A 123 0.23 -14.33 -22.36
C HIS A 123 0.23 -15.25 -21.14
N ALA A 124 1.36 -15.35 -20.42
CA ALA A 124 1.51 -16.20 -19.24
C ALA A 124 1.74 -15.37 -17.96
N ILE A 125 1.11 -15.78 -16.86
CA ILE A 125 1.19 -15.13 -15.54
C ILE A 125 1.58 -16.17 -14.47
N GLU A 126 2.88 -16.47 -14.38
CA GLU A 126 3.41 -17.56 -13.53
C GLU A 126 3.39 -17.25 -12.02
N HIS A 127 3.60 -15.98 -11.67
CA HIS A 127 3.81 -15.53 -10.30
C HIS A 127 2.52 -15.14 -9.56
N ALA A 128 1.36 -15.27 -10.21
CA ALA A 128 0.06 -14.99 -9.60
C ALA A 128 -0.31 -16.00 -8.48
N PHE A 129 -1.28 -15.60 -7.65
CA PHE A 129 -1.86 -16.40 -6.57
C PHE A 129 -2.43 -17.74 -7.08
N VAL A 130 -3.03 -17.74 -8.28
CA VAL A 130 -3.26 -18.93 -9.11
C VAL A 130 -2.65 -18.66 -10.49
N PRO A 131 -1.61 -19.41 -10.92
CA PRO A 131 -0.96 -19.16 -12.21
C PRO A 131 -1.84 -19.53 -13.40
N VAL A 132 -1.80 -18.71 -14.46
CA VAL A 132 -2.68 -18.82 -15.63
C VAL A 132 -1.94 -18.53 -16.94
N ILE A 133 -2.33 -19.23 -18.02
CA ILE A 133 -2.08 -18.80 -19.41
C ILE A 133 -3.39 -18.23 -19.97
N LYS A 134 -3.34 -16.99 -20.44
CA LYS A 134 -4.44 -16.30 -21.12
C LYS A 134 -4.23 -16.36 -22.63
N LEU A 135 -5.28 -16.59 -23.41
CA LEU A 135 -5.23 -16.53 -24.87
C LEU A 135 -6.61 -16.27 -25.51
N LYS A 136 -6.62 -15.99 -26.80
CA LYS A 136 -7.79 -16.08 -27.67
C LYS A 136 -7.61 -17.19 -28.70
N TYR A 137 -8.42 -18.25 -28.62
CA TYR A 137 -8.43 -19.35 -29.59
C TYR A 137 -9.58 -19.15 -30.58
N ASN A 138 -9.29 -18.87 -31.85
CA ASN A 138 -10.27 -18.43 -32.86
C ASN A 138 -11.18 -17.28 -32.37
N GLY A 139 -10.59 -16.32 -31.62
CA GLY A 139 -11.29 -15.17 -31.06
C GLY A 139 -12.08 -15.42 -29.77
N ILE A 140 -12.22 -16.67 -29.31
CA ILE A 140 -12.79 -16.99 -27.99
C ILE A 140 -11.70 -16.83 -26.92
N GLU A 141 -11.98 -16.05 -25.86
CA GLU A 141 -11.06 -15.88 -24.72
C GLU A 141 -11.08 -17.12 -23.79
N LEU A 142 -9.89 -17.64 -23.46
CA LEU A 142 -9.67 -18.72 -22.51
C LEU A 142 -8.63 -18.33 -21.45
N ASP A 143 -8.98 -18.60 -20.19
CA ASP A 143 -8.06 -18.57 -19.05
C ASP A 143 -7.76 -20.02 -18.66
N ILE A 144 -6.53 -20.48 -18.94
CA ILE A 144 -6.11 -21.85 -18.65
C ILE A 144 -5.25 -21.87 -17.38
N LEU A 145 -5.81 -22.43 -16.31
CA LEU A 145 -5.09 -22.81 -15.09
C LEU A 145 -4.39 -24.17 -15.26
N PHE A 146 -3.46 -24.49 -14.36
CA PHE A 146 -2.80 -25.80 -14.31
C PHE A 146 -2.89 -26.45 -12.93
N ALA A 147 -3.20 -27.75 -12.91
CA ALA A 147 -3.07 -28.64 -11.76
C ALA A 147 -2.41 -29.96 -12.17
N ARG A 148 -1.48 -30.42 -11.33
CA ARG A 148 -0.83 -31.73 -11.44
C ARG A 148 -1.42 -32.62 -10.36
N LEU A 149 -1.96 -33.79 -10.71
CA LEU A 149 -2.46 -34.78 -9.74
C LEU A 149 -1.41 -35.86 -9.45
N ASP A 150 -1.42 -36.45 -8.25
CA ASP A 150 -0.51 -37.56 -7.89
C ASP A 150 -1.00 -38.92 -8.42
N VAL A 151 -1.22 -39.00 -9.73
CA VAL A 151 -1.63 -40.21 -10.46
C VAL A 151 -0.78 -40.39 -11.72
N SER A 152 -0.69 -41.62 -12.24
CA SER A 152 0.08 -41.93 -13.46
C SER A 152 -0.63 -41.52 -14.75
N GLU A 153 -1.95 -41.58 -14.77
CA GLU A 153 -2.79 -41.49 -15.98
C GLU A 153 -4.02 -40.60 -15.69
N ILE A 154 -4.41 -39.75 -16.65
CA ILE A 154 -5.61 -38.90 -16.57
C ILE A 154 -6.61 -39.33 -17.63
N THR A 155 -7.67 -40.03 -17.21
CA THR A 155 -8.69 -40.59 -18.13
C THR A 155 -9.71 -39.56 -18.61
N ALA A 156 -10.40 -39.87 -19.72
CA ALA A 156 -11.43 -38.98 -20.28
C ALA A 156 -12.65 -38.85 -19.35
N GLU A 157 -12.93 -39.89 -18.56
CA GLU A 157 -14.07 -40.01 -17.65
C GLU A 157 -13.81 -39.32 -16.29
N MET A 158 -12.54 -39.07 -15.93
CA MET A 158 -12.13 -38.59 -14.61
C MET A 158 -12.92 -37.36 -14.12
N SER A 159 -13.51 -37.47 -12.93
CA SER A 159 -14.09 -36.35 -12.17
C SER A 159 -13.08 -35.81 -11.15
N LEU A 160 -13.29 -34.59 -10.67
CA LEU A 160 -12.45 -33.94 -9.64
C LEU A 160 -13.09 -33.94 -8.24
N ASP A 161 -14.22 -34.65 -8.11
CA ASP A 161 -15.12 -34.64 -6.95
C ASP A 161 -14.55 -35.36 -5.71
N ASP A 162 -13.58 -36.27 -5.87
CA ASP A 162 -12.94 -36.99 -4.75
C ASP A 162 -11.89 -36.12 -4.05
N ASP A 163 -12.06 -35.91 -2.76
CA ASP A 163 -11.15 -35.15 -1.90
C ASP A 163 -9.75 -35.80 -1.79
N ASN A 164 -9.63 -37.12 -2.01
CA ASN A 164 -8.34 -37.80 -1.99
C ASN A 164 -7.42 -37.37 -3.14
N LEU A 165 -7.97 -36.77 -4.22
CA LEU A 165 -7.18 -36.18 -5.29
C LEU A 165 -6.34 -34.97 -4.83
N LEU A 166 -6.63 -34.41 -3.64
CA LEU A 166 -5.86 -33.31 -3.05
C LEU A 166 -4.63 -33.78 -2.23
N ARG A 167 -4.42 -35.10 -2.07
CA ARG A 167 -3.21 -35.64 -1.43
C ARG A 167 -1.96 -35.29 -2.24
N ASN A 168 -0.86 -35.00 -1.56
CA ASN A 168 0.48 -34.75 -2.14
C ASN A 168 0.56 -33.58 -3.15
N LEU A 169 -0.43 -32.69 -3.19
CA LEU A 169 -0.48 -31.59 -4.15
C LEU A 169 0.23 -30.32 -3.65
N ASP A 170 0.80 -29.55 -4.58
CA ASP A 170 1.26 -28.20 -4.28
C ASP A 170 0.06 -27.24 -4.11
N GLU A 171 0.21 -26.23 -3.25
CA GLU A 171 -0.86 -25.28 -2.92
C GLU A 171 -1.48 -24.61 -4.16
N LYS A 172 -0.66 -24.28 -5.18
CA LYS A 172 -1.13 -23.72 -6.44
C LYS A 172 -2.00 -24.72 -7.24
N SER A 173 -1.75 -26.04 -7.15
CA SER A 173 -2.63 -27.05 -7.76
C SER A 173 -3.96 -27.18 -7.00
N VAL A 174 -3.94 -27.17 -5.66
CA VAL A 174 -5.16 -27.18 -4.84
C VAL A 174 -6.06 -25.98 -5.17
N ARG A 175 -5.49 -24.77 -5.19
CA ARG A 175 -6.22 -23.54 -5.58
C ARG A 175 -6.82 -23.63 -6.99
N SER A 176 -6.07 -24.17 -7.95
CA SER A 176 -6.56 -24.41 -9.32
C SER A 176 -7.73 -25.41 -9.39
N LEU A 177 -7.68 -26.50 -8.61
CA LEU A 177 -8.71 -27.54 -8.59
C LEU A 177 -10.02 -27.07 -7.94
N ASN A 178 -9.93 -26.21 -6.90
CA ASN A 178 -11.09 -25.71 -6.18
C ASN A 178 -12.09 -24.96 -7.08
N GLY A 179 -11.63 -24.29 -8.14
CA GLY A 179 -12.52 -23.66 -9.13
C GLY A 179 -13.51 -24.64 -9.77
N CYS A 180 -13.01 -25.79 -10.23
CA CYS A 180 -13.84 -26.87 -10.79
C CYS A 180 -14.70 -27.54 -9.72
N ARG A 181 -14.09 -27.94 -8.59
CA ARG A 181 -14.75 -28.66 -7.49
C ARG A 181 -15.94 -27.88 -6.92
N VAL A 182 -15.79 -26.57 -6.71
CA VAL A 182 -16.88 -25.70 -6.24
C VAL A 182 -17.99 -25.55 -7.28
N ALA A 183 -17.67 -25.40 -8.57
CA ALA A 183 -18.69 -25.30 -9.62
C ALA A 183 -19.51 -26.60 -9.75
N ASP A 184 -18.87 -27.77 -9.64
CA ASP A 184 -19.53 -29.07 -9.75
C ASP A 184 -20.32 -29.44 -8.50
N GLU A 185 -19.83 -29.14 -7.29
CA GLU A 185 -20.64 -29.22 -6.06
C GLU A 185 -21.89 -28.33 -6.12
N ILE A 186 -21.75 -27.07 -6.55
CA ILE A 186 -22.90 -26.17 -6.78
C ILE A 186 -23.87 -26.84 -7.75
N TRP A 187 -23.40 -27.31 -8.91
CA TRP A 187 -24.23 -27.95 -9.94
C TRP A 187 -24.90 -29.26 -9.48
N ARG A 188 -24.26 -30.04 -8.61
CA ARG A 188 -24.83 -31.24 -7.98
C ARG A 188 -25.86 -30.90 -6.89
N SER A 189 -25.71 -29.77 -6.20
CA SER A 189 -26.57 -29.33 -5.09
C SER A 189 -27.94 -28.74 -5.47
N ILE A 190 -28.20 -28.51 -6.77
CA ILE A 190 -29.36 -27.76 -7.28
C ILE A 190 -30.48 -28.70 -7.76
N PRO A 191 -31.73 -28.58 -7.25
CA PRO A 191 -32.86 -29.40 -7.68
C PRO A 191 -33.40 -29.02 -9.08
N ASN A 192 -33.51 -27.72 -9.38
CA ASN A 192 -34.00 -27.21 -10.66
C ASN A 192 -32.94 -26.35 -11.36
N LYS A 193 -32.15 -27.00 -12.23
CA LYS A 193 -31.02 -26.38 -12.95
C LYS A 193 -31.46 -25.26 -13.89
N THR A 194 -32.59 -25.42 -14.58
CA THR A 194 -33.13 -24.39 -15.48
C THR A 194 -33.55 -23.13 -14.71
N ALA A 195 -34.27 -23.28 -13.60
CA ALA A 195 -34.66 -22.15 -12.76
C ALA A 195 -33.44 -21.46 -12.14
N PHE A 196 -32.44 -22.22 -11.67
CA PHE A 196 -31.17 -21.69 -11.18
C PHE A 196 -30.43 -20.87 -12.24
N THR A 197 -30.24 -21.40 -13.45
CA THR A 197 -29.47 -20.73 -14.51
C THR A 197 -30.10 -19.40 -14.91
N VAL A 198 -31.42 -19.33 -15.05
CA VAL A 198 -32.13 -18.07 -15.37
C VAL A 198 -32.12 -17.10 -14.18
N ALA A 199 -32.37 -17.58 -12.95
CA ALA A 199 -32.34 -16.74 -11.76
C ALA A 199 -30.94 -16.17 -11.47
N LEU A 200 -29.88 -16.95 -11.66
CA LEU A 200 -28.50 -16.48 -11.50
C LEU A 200 -28.08 -15.52 -12.63
N ARG A 201 -28.60 -15.67 -13.85
CA ARG A 201 -28.46 -14.62 -14.89
C ARG A 201 -29.11 -13.31 -14.44
N ALA A 202 -30.35 -13.36 -13.93
CA ALA A 202 -31.05 -12.19 -13.38
C ALA A 202 -30.30 -11.52 -12.22
N VAL A 203 -29.87 -12.30 -11.24
CA VAL A 203 -29.13 -11.80 -10.06
C VAL A 203 -27.77 -11.22 -10.45
N LYS A 204 -27.06 -11.81 -11.43
CA LYS A 204 -25.81 -11.25 -11.95
C LYS A 204 -26.01 -9.93 -12.71
N LEU A 205 -27.08 -9.79 -13.48
CA LEU A 205 -27.43 -8.52 -14.14
C LEU A 205 -27.78 -7.45 -13.10
N TRP A 206 -28.70 -7.75 -12.19
CA TRP A 206 -29.08 -6.88 -11.07
C TRP A 206 -27.85 -6.45 -10.25
N ALA A 207 -27.04 -7.39 -9.76
CA ALA A 207 -25.90 -7.07 -8.90
C ALA A 207 -24.85 -6.19 -9.60
N LYS A 208 -24.61 -6.36 -10.91
CA LYS A 208 -23.77 -5.45 -11.71
C LYS A 208 -24.40 -4.06 -11.82
N ASN A 209 -25.66 -3.99 -12.21
CA ASN A 209 -26.37 -2.73 -12.46
C ASN A 209 -26.60 -1.93 -11.15
N ARG A 210 -26.54 -2.60 -9.99
CA ARG A 210 -26.53 -2.01 -8.64
C ARG A 210 -25.14 -1.84 -8.03
N LEU A 211 -24.08 -2.08 -8.82
CA LEU A 211 -22.64 -1.93 -8.49
C LEU A 211 -22.09 -2.82 -7.35
N ILE A 212 -22.87 -3.79 -6.88
CA ILE A 212 -22.53 -4.73 -5.79
C ILE A 212 -21.95 -6.08 -6.30
N TYR A 213 -21.31 -6.09 -7.47
CA TYR A 213 -20.71 -7.30 -8.10
C TYR A 213 -19.20 -7.13 -8.28
N SER A 214 -18.40 -7.41 -7.24
CA SER A 214 -16.94 -7.56 -7.33
C SER A 214 -16.31 -8.04 -6.00
N ASN A 215 -15.81 -9.28 -5.94
CA ASN A 215 -15.06 -9.77 -4.77
C ASN A 215 -13.76 -8.99 -4.55
N SER A 216 -13.06 -8.59 -5.61
CA SER A 216 -11.81 -7.82 -5.46
C SER A 216 -12.03 -6.45 -4.84
N LEU A 217 -13.23 -5.86 -4.97
CA LEU A 217 -13.59 -4.56 -4.38
C LEU A 217 -14.39 -4.67 -3.06
N GLY A 218 -14.46 -5.86 -2.46
CA GLY A 218 -15.17 -6.09 -1.20
C GLY A 218 -16.69 -6.26 -1.30
N PHE A 219 -17.22 -6.54 -2.50
CA PHE A 219 -18.60 -6.97 -2.71
C PHE A 219 -18.67 -8.49 -3.00
N LEU A 220 -19.84 -9.01 -3.37
CA LEU A 220 -19.99 -10.43 -3.67
C LEU A 220 -19.49 -10.81 -5.07
N GLY A 221 -18.75 -11.92 -5.15
CA GLY A 221 -18.25 -12.50 -6.40
C GLY A 221 -19.25 -13.46 -7.06
N GLY A 222 -18.95 -13.89 -8.29
CA GLY A 222 -19.84 -14.77 -9.07
C GLY A 222 -20.15 -16.11 -8.38
N ILE A 223 -19.20 -16.68 -7.64
CA ILE A 223 -19.39 -17.90 -6.84
C ILE A 223 -20.29 -17.62 -5.62
N SER A 224 -20.09 -16.51 -4.91
CA SER A 224 -20.94 -16.12 -3.78
C SER A 224 -22.40 -15.96 -4.22
N TRP A 225 -22.64 -15.25 -5.34
CA TRP A 225 -23.97 -15.13 -5.94
C TRP A 225 -24.55 -16.49 -6.36
N ALA A 226 -23.74 -17.40 -6.92
CA ALA A 226 -24.18 -18.75 -7.25
C ALA A 226 -24.60 -19.56 -6.01
N ILE A 227 -23.86 -19.47 -4.90
CA ILE A 227 -24.19 -20.14 -3.63
C ILE A 227 -25.50 -19.57 -3.04
N LEU A 228 -25.72 -18.25 -3.09
CA LEU A 228 -26.99 -17.64 -2.64
C LEU A 228 -28.20 -18.11 -3.48
N VAL A 229 -28.06 -18.18 -4.82
CA VAL A 229 -29.13 -18.70 -5.70
C VAL A 229 -29.35 -20.20 -5.48
N ALA A 230 -28.28 -20.99 -5.33
CA ALA A 230 -28.38 -22.42 -5.02
C ALA A 230 -29.09 -22.67 -3.68
N LYS A 231 -28.76 -21.90 -2.63
CA LYS A 231 -29.45 -21.97 -1.33
C LYS A 231 -30.94 -21.66 -1.43
N THR A 232 -31.30 -20.70 -2.28
CA THR A 232 -32.70 -20.38 -2.56
C THR A 232 -33.39 -21.53 -3.29
N CYS A 233 -32.76 -22.11 -4.33
CA CYS A 233 -33.29 -23.27 -5.05
C CYS A 233 -33.49 -24.48 -4.13
N GLN A 234 -32.56 -24.73 -3.19
CA GLN A 234 -32.72 -25.80 -2.19
C GLN A 234 -33.91 -25.59 -1.25
N ARG A 235 -34.18 -24.34 -0.84
CA ARG A 235 -35.31 -24.01 0.04
C ARG A 235 -36.66 -24.01 -0.69
N TYR A 236 -36.65 -23.82 -2.01
CA TYR A 236 -37.84 -23.77 -2.85
C TYR A 236 -37.66 -24.63 -4.13
N PRO A 237 -37.56 -25.96 -4.02
CA PRO A 237 -37.12 -26.84 -5.12
C PRO A 237 -38.01 -26.81 -6.37
N ASN A 238 -39.31 -26.55 -6.18
CA ASN A 238 -40.32 -26.50 -7.24
C ASN A 238 -40.52 -25.09 -7.82
N ALA A 239 -39.74 -24.09 -7.39
CA ALA A 239 -39.86 -22.73 -7.88
C ALA A 239 -39.35 -22.61 -9.34
N ASN A 240 -40.05 -21.79 -10.13
CA ASN A 240 -39.55 -21.32 -11.42
C ASN A 240 -38.57 -20.14 -11.22
N ALA A 241 -37.93 -19.66 -12.29
CA ALA A 241 -36.88 -18.65 -12.20
C ALA A 241 -37.33 -17.33 -11.53
N SER A 242 -38.51 -16.82 -11.84
CA SER A 242 -39.04 -15.60 -11.23
C SER A 242 -39.40 -15.79 -9.75
N MET A 243 -39.93 -16.96 -9.38
CA MET A 243 -40.12 -17.33 -7.98
C MET A 243 -38.79 -17.45 -7.23
N VAL A 244 -37.75 -18.05 -7.81
CA VAL A 244 -36.41 -18.11 -7.19
C VAL A 244 -35.86 -16.69 -6.96
N VAL A 245 -36.00 -15.77 -7.91
CA VAL A 245 -35.56 -14.38 -7.74
C VAL A 245 -36.34 -13.67 -6.61
N GLU A 246 -37.66 -13.83 -6.52
CA GLU A 246 -38.45 -13.25 -5.41
C GLU A 246 -38.05 -13.85 -4.06
N LYS A 247 -37.98 -15.19 -3.95
CA LYS A 247 -37.64 -15.85 -2.69
C LYS A 247 -36.19 -15.58 -2.26
N LEU A 248 -35.27 -15.27 -3.18
CA LEU A 248 -33.90 -14.85 -2.86
C LEU A 248 -33.91 -13.49 -2.17
N PHE A 249 -34.63 -12.51 -2.71
CA PHE A 249 -34.79 -11.20 -2.07
C PHE A 249 -35.49 -11.32 -0.72
N LYS A 250 -36.56 -12.14 -0.60
CA LYS A 250 -37.23 -12.40 0.69
C LYS A 250 -36.28 -13.05 1.71
N LEU A 251 -35.42 -13.97 1.27
CA LEU A 251 -34.52 -14.73 2.16
C LEU A 251 -33.34 -13.90 2.68
N PHE A 252 -32.67 -13.12 1.82
CA PHE A 252 -31.43 -12.42 2.19
C PHE A 252 -31.59 -10.96 2.62
N SER A 253 -32.77 -10.35 2.44
CA SER A 253 -33.10 -9.06 3.06
C SER A 253 -33.37 -9.16 4.58
N THR A 254 -33.68 -10.37 5.07
CA THR A 254 -33.93 -10.71 6.48
C THR A 254 -32.99 -11.82 6.99
N TRP A 255 -31.85 -12.06 6.33
CA TRP A 255 -30.87 -13.04 6.81
C TRP A 255 -30.03 -12.45 7.95
N ASP A 256 -29.83 -13.24 9.00
CA ASP A 256 -29.23 -12.81 10.26
C ASP A 256 -27.70 -12.83 10.20
N TRP A 257 -27.12 -11.90 9.44
CA TRP A 257 -25.66 -11.81 9.26
C TRP A 257 -24.95 -11.44 10.58
N PRO A 258 -23.95 -12.21 11.04
CA PRO A 258 -23.04 -13.02 10.22
C PRO A 258 -23.31 -14.54 10.20
N ALA A 259 -24.55 -15.02 10.36
CA ALA A 259 -24.84 -16.45 10.21
C ALA A 259 -24.43 -16.98 8.81
N PRO A 260 -23.69 -18.10 8.72
CA PRO A 260 -23.11 -18.57 7.46
C PRO A 260 -24.09 -19.24 6.50
N VAL A 261 -23.92 -18.98 5.20
CA VAL A 261 -24.67 -19.64 4.14
C VAL A 261 -23.95 -20.91 3.68
N PHE A 262 -24.47 -22.07 4.09
CA PHE A 262 -24.06 -23.39 3.60
C PHE A 262 -25.07 -23.98 2.61
N ILE A 263 -24.62 -24.57 1.50
CA ILE A 263 -25.44 -25.38 0.56
C ILE A 263 -25.14 -26.88 0.61
N LYS A 264 -24.15 -27.29 1.41
CA LYS A 264 -23.79 -28.67 1.75
C LYS A 264 -23.44 -28.68 3.24
N ASP A 265 -23.72 -29.77 3.95
CA ASP A 265 -23.23 -29.94 5.32
C ASP A 265 -21.74 -30.30 5.27
N PRO A 266 -20.83 -29.53 5.89
CA PRO A 266 -19.41 -29.86 5.97
C PRO A 266 -19.13 -31.26 6.55
N ASN A 267 -20.01 -31.79 7.40
CA ASN A 267 -19.84 -33.06 8.09
C ASN A 267 -20.50 -34.25 7.37
N SER A 268 -21.05 -34.02 6.17
CA SER A 268 -21.82 -35.04 5.43
C SER A 268 -21.01 -36.26 4.95
N HIS A 269 -19.68 -36.14 4.86
CA HIS A 269 -18.79 -37.19 4.35
C HIS A 269 -17.47 -37.26 5.12
N THR A 270 -16.85 -38.44 5.15
CA THR A 270 -15.52 -38.65 5.73
C THR A 270 -14.45 -37.95 4.90
N ARG A 271 -13.88 -36.87 5.44
CA ARG A 271 -12.77 -36.12 4.84
C ARG A 271 -11.48 -36.96 4.87
N PRO A 272 -10.57 -36.82 3.88
CA PRO A 272 -9.23 -37.35 4.00
C PRO A 272 -8.45 -36.55 5.06
N ASP A 273 -7.70 -37.24 5.92
CA ASP A 273 -6.81 -36.55 6.86
C ASP A 273 -5.61 -35.95 6.12
N ILE A 274 -5.67 -34.63 5.93
CA ILE A 274 -4.66 -33.81 5.26
C ILE A 274 -4.50 -32.53 6.10
N PRO A 275 -3.61 -32.51 7.12
CA PRO A 275 -3.58 -31.46 8.14
C PRO A 275 -3.54 -30.03 7.60
N TYR A 276 -2.66 -29.74 6.62
CA TYR A 276 -2.53 -28.40 6.03
C TYR A 276 -3.78 -27.94 5.25
N LEU A 277 -4.67 -28.85 4.84
CA LEU A 277 -5.96 -28.49 4.24
C LEU A 277 -7.04 -28.29 5.31
N ASN A 278 -7.01 -29.06 6.41
CA ASN A 278 -7.87 -28.84 7.57
C ASN A 278 -7.62 -27.46 8.21
N GLU A 279 -6.38 -26.99 8.18
CA GLU A 279 -6.01 -25.61 8.55
C GLU A 279 -6.63 -24.54 7.63
N LEU A 280 -6.99 -24.86 6.38
CA LEU A 280 -7.64 -23.94 5.43
C LEU A 280 -9.18 -23.94 5.47
N VAL A 281 -9.81 -24.91 6.17
CA VAL A 281 -11.28 -24.99 6.31
C VAL A 281 -11.79 -23.84 7.19
N TRP A 282 -12.81 -23.11 6.72
CA TRP A 282 -13.42 -22.02 7.48
C TRP A 282 -14.13 -22.54 8.75
N ASP A 283 -13.69 -22.07 9.92
CA ASP A 283 -14.33 -22.39 11.21
C ASP A 283 -14.21 -21.21 12.20
N PRO A 284 -15.28 -20.41 12.39
CA PRO A 284 -15.28 -19.27 13.30
C PRO A 284 -15.21 -19.66 14.79
N LYS A 285 -15.29 -20.95 15.14
CA LYS A 285 -15.14 -21.42 16.52
C LYS A 285 -13.69 -21.62 16.93
N THR A 286 -12.84 -22.09 16.01
CA THR A 286 -11.41 -22.31 16.26
C THR A 286 -10.52 -21.20 15.70
N LYS A 287 -10.99 -20.41 14.72
CA LYS A 287 -10.20 -19.38 14.04
C LYS A 287 -10.79 -17.98 14.29
N PRO A 288 -10.16 -17.15 15.15
CA PRO A 288 -10.62 -15.78 15.43
C PRO A 288 -10.61 -14.82 14.22
N THR A 289 -9.96 -15.19 13.11
CA THR A 289 -10.07 -14.50 11.82
C THR A 289 -11.45 -14.72 11.20
N ASP A 290 -11.87 -15.98 11.11
CA ASP A 290 -13.10 -16.43 10.48
C ASP A 290 -14.32 -15.90 11.24
N GLY A 291 -14.22 -15.82 12.58
CA GLY A 291 -15.21 -15.19 13.47
C GLY A 291 -15.43 -13.68 13.26
N ARG A 292 -14.60 -13.00 12.44
CA ARG A 292 -14.77 -11.57 12.08
C ARG A 292 -15.49 -11.38 10.73
N HIS A 293 -15.80 -12.45 10.00
CA HIS A 293 -16.38 -12.35 8.65
C HIS A 293 -17.81 -11.80 8.69
N LEU A 294 -18.10 -10.79 7.87
CA LEU A 294 -19.34 -10.00 7.98
C LEU A 294 -20.54 -10.57 7.22
N MET A 295 -20.30 -11.37 6.17
CA MET A 295 -21.33 -12.05 5.37
C MET A 295 -20.85 -13.43 4.87
N PRO A 296 -20.55 -14.41 5.76
CA PRO A 296 -19.92 -15.65 5.34
C PRO A 296 -20.80 -16.51 4.40
N ILE A 297 -20.28 -16.79 3.20
CA ILE A 297 -20.94 -17.57 2.14
C ILE A 297 -19.97 -18.68 1.72
N ILE A 298 -20.17 -19.88 2.28
CA ILE A 298 -19.14 -20.91 2.34
C ILE A 298 -19.16 -21.80 1.11
N THR A 299 -17.98 -22.06 0.52
CA THR A 299 -17.84 -22.95 -0.63
C THR A 299 -18.11 -24.41 -0.26
N PRO A 300 -18.87 -25.18 -1.07
CA PRO A 300 -19.31 -26.54 -0.73
C PRO A 300 -18.29 -27.67 -0.97
N ALA A 301 -17.06 -27.34 -1.37
CA ALA A 301 -16.01 -28.32 -1.66
C ALA A 301 -14.85 -28.14 -0.68
N PHE A 302 -14.26 -29.25 -0.22
CA PHE A 302 -13.12 -29.27 0.69
C PHE A 302 -11.83 -28.75 0.01
N PRO A 303 -10.98 -27.98 0.71
CA PRO A 303 -11.25 -27.29 1.97
C PRO A 303 -12.27 -26.15 1.76
N GLU A 304 -13.33 -26.13 2.57
CA GLU A 304 -14.39 -25.13 2.48
C GLU A 304 -13.89 -23.77 2.95
N GLN A 305 -14.10 -22.71 2.17
CA GLN A 305 -13.66 -21.36 2.51
C GLN A 305 -14.81 -20.37 2.34
N ASP A 306 -14.76 -19.25 3.05
CA ASP A 306 -15.70 -18.16 2.81
C ASP A 306 -15.41 -17.46 1.48
N SER A 307 -16.35 -17.54 0.54
CA SER A 307 -16.25 -16.87 -0.77
C SER A 307 -16.42 -15.35 -0.70
N ALA A 308 -16.86 -14.81 0.45
CA ALA A 308 -17.20 -13.42 0.70
C ALA A 308 -16.30 -12.74 1.74
N PHE A 309 -15.12 -13.31 2.05
CA PHE A 309 -14.21 -12.82 3.08
C PHE A 309 -13.74 -11.35 2.93
N ASN A 310 -13.82 -10.77 1.71
CA ASN A 310 -13.48 -9.35 1.49
C ASN A 310 -14.64 -8.38 1.84
N VAL A 311 -15.83 -8.87 2.24
CA VAL A 311 -17.00 -8.01 2.47
C VAL A 311 -16.80 -7.09 3.66
N THR A 312 -16.79 -5.78 3.37
CA THR A 312 -16.61 -4.72 4.37
C THR A 312 -17.94 -4.34 5.07
N ARG A 313 -17.86 -3.50 6.12
CA ARG A 313 -19.01 -2.97 6.86
C ARG A 313 -19.93 -2.16 5.93
N SER A 314 -19.35 -1.33 5.10
CA SER A 314 -20.05 -0.56 4.06
C SER A 314 -20.65 -1.45 2.98
N ALA A 315 -19.88 -2.43 2.48
CA ALA A 315 -20.37 -3.36 1.46
C ALA A 315 -21.55 -4.20 1.95
N ARG A 316 -21.49 -4.77 3.17
CA ARG A 316 -22.62 -5.47 3.79
C ARG A 316 -23.86 -4.59 3.88
N THR A 317 -23.69 -3.33 4.27
CA THR A 317 -24.78 -2.36 4.43
C THR A 317 -25.43 -2.04 3.08
N LEU A 318 -24.63 -1.85 2.02
CA LEU A 318 -25.10 -1.69 0.64
C LEU A 318 -25.84 -2.94 0.14
N ILE A 319 -25.23 -4.12 0.21
CA ILE A 319 -25.84 -5.39 -0.22
C ILE A 319 -27.19 -5.62 0.48
N THR A 320 -27.26 -5.39 1.79
CA THR A 320 -28.49 -5.57 2.59
C THR A 320 -29.57 -4.56 2.22
N LYS A 321 -29.21 -3.30 1.96
CA LYS A 321 -30.12 -2.26 1.44
C LYS A 321 -30.66 -2.66 0.06
N GLU A 322 -29.78 -3.09 -0.84
CA GLU A 322 -30.15 -3.46 -2.20
C GLU A 322 -31.00 -4.74 -2.24
N PHE A 323 -30.80 -5.71 -1.34
CA PHE A 323 -31.74 -6.85 -1.19
C PHE A 323 -33.16 -6.39 -0.82
N ARG A 324 -33.31 -5.34 0.01
CA ARG A 324 -34.63 -4.78 0.37
C ARG A 324 -35.26 -4.03 -0.80
N GLN A 325 -34.49 -3.23 -1.54
CA GLN A 325 -35.00 -2.58 -2.76
C GLN A 325 -35.36 -3.60 -3.86
N GLY A 326 -34.59 -4.68 -3.97
CA GLY A 326 -34.90 -5.83 -4.81
C GLY A 326 -36.22 -6.48 -4.42
N LEU A 327 -36.45 -6.71 -3.12
CA LEU A 327 -37.71 -7.26 -2.58
C LEU A 327 -38.91 -6.37 -2.90
N GLU A 328 -38.81 -5.06 -2.68
CA GLU A 328 -39.87 -4.12 -3.04
C GLU A 328 -40.19 -4.14 -4.55
N ASN A 329 -39.17 -4.26 -5.40
CA ASN A 329 -39.36 -4.27 -6.85
C ASN A 329 -40.04 -5.57 -7.32
N VAL A 330 -39.63 -6.74 -6.81
CA VAL A 330 -40.31 -8.00 -7.14
C VAL A 330 -41.72 -8.09 -6.56
N MET A 331 -41.99 -7.47 -5.40
CA MET A 331 -43.36 -7.33 -4.87
C MET A 331 -44.23 -6.46 -5.78
N LYS A 332 -43.71 -5.32 -6.28
CA LYS A 332 -44.43 -4.48 -7.26
C LYS A 332 -44.69 -5.24 -8.57
N ILE A 333 -43.76 -6.08 -9.04
CA ILE A 333 -43.95 -6.97 -10.20
C ILE A 333 -45.01 -8.04 -9.92
N ALA A 334 -45.00 -8.66 -8.73
CA ALA A 334 -45.97 -9.65 -8.29
C ALA A 334 -47.41 -9.10 -8.25
N GLU A 335 -47.57 -7.87 -7.76
CA GLU A 335 -48.85 -7.16 -7.73
C GLU A 335 -49.31 -6.64 -9.12
N GLY A 336 -48.53 -6.87 -10.18
CA GLY A 336 -48.79 -6.34 -11.53
C GLY A 336 -48.59 -4.82 -11.67
N LYS A 337 -47.95 -4.18 -10.68
CA LYS A 337 -47.68 -2.73 -10.58
C LYS A 337 -46.27 -2.34 -11.02
N GLY A 338 -45.51 -3.28 -11.58
CA GLY A 338 -44.12 -3.09 -12.00
C GLY A 338 -43.71 -4.07 -13.10
N ASP A 339 -42.52 -3.87 -13.65
CA ASP A 339 -41.94 -4.67 -14.74
C ASP A 339 -40.50 -5.07 -14.41
N TRP A 340 -40.01 -6.18 -14.98
CA TRP A 340 -38.67 -6.71 -14.75
C TRP A 340 -37.57 -5.70 -15.08
N LYS A 341 -37.79 -4.83 -16.07
CA LYS A 341 -36.90 -3.71 -16.38
C LYS A 341 -36.58 -2.84 -15.16
N SER A 342 -37.55 -2.63 -14.26
CA SER A 342 -37.36 -1.81 -13.07
C SER A 342 -36.38 -2.41 -12.05
N LEU A 343 -36.25 -3.74 -12.01
CA LEU A 343 -35.25 -4.44 -11.21
C LEU A 343 -33.84 -4.28 -11.80
N PHE A 344 -33.73 -4.21 -13.12
CA PHE A 344 -32.45 -4.10 -13.84
C PHE A 344 -32.01 -2.64 -14.13
N ASN A 345 -32.76 -1.65 -13.64
CA ASN A 345 -32.37 -0.23 -13.74
C ASN A 345 -31.00 0.02 -13.09
N GLU A 346 -30.07 0.55 -13.89
CA GLU A 346 -28.73 0.94 -13.44
C GLU A 346 -28.77 2.00 -12.33
N MET A 347 -27.85 1.85 -11.37
CA MET A 347 -27.64 2.85 -10.33
C MET A 347 -27.00 4.10 -10.95
N LEU A 348 -27.72 5.22 -10.90
CA LEU A 348 -27.18 6.54 -11.24
C LEU A 348 -26.17 7.00 -10.17
N PHE A 349 -24.99 6.38 -10.18
CA PHE A 349 -23.95 6.47 -9.14
C PHE A 349 -23.65 7.92 -8.72
N PHE A 350 -23.39 8.79 -9.71
CA PHE A 350 -23.09 10.21 -9.52
C PHE A 350 -24.28 11.08 -9.04
N LYS A 351 -25.47 10.48 -8.89
CA LYS A 351 -26.66 11.08 -8.29
C LYS A 351 -27.07 10.37 -6.98
N GLY A 352 -26.33 9.33 -6.58
CA GLY A 352 -26.57 8.54 -5.37
C GLY A 352 -25.92 9.09 -4.10
N TYR A 353 -24.90 9.94 -4.24
CA TYR A 353 -24.12 10.50 -3.13
C TYR A 353 -23.94 12.02 -3.27
N LYS A 354 -23.68 12.70 -2.15
CA LYS A 354 -23.38 14.14 -2.08
C LYS A 354 -21.89 14.46 -2.02
N ASP A 355 -21.12 13.49 -1.54
CA ASP A 355 -19.67 13.53 -1.41
C ASP A 355 -19.09 12.31 -2.12
N TYR A 356 -17.92 12.47 -2.74
CA TYR A 356 -17.15 11.42 -3.38
C TYR A 356 -15.68 11.57 -2.99
N VAL A 357 -14.94 10.46 -2.91
CA VAL A 357 -13.48 10.45 -2.97
C VAL A 357 -13.08 10.08 -4.40
N CYS A 358 -12.30 10.95 -5.03
CA CYS A 358 -11.69 10.72 -6.33
C CYS A 358 -10.26 10.20 -6.14
N VAL A 359 -9.96 9.05 -6.74
CA VAL A 359 -8.60 8.52 -6.87
C VAL A 359 -8.02 9.06 -8.17
N ILE A 360 -6.91 9.80 -8.09
CA ILE A 360 -6.23 10.41 -9.23
C ILE A 360 -4.93 9.65 -9.45
N CYS A 361 -4.78 9.00 -10.61
CA CYS A 361 -3.56 8.33 -11.04
C CYS A 361 -3.03 9.03 -12.30
N SER A 362 -1.76 9.40 -12.30
CA SER A 362 -1.11 10.08 -13.42
C SER A 362 0.29 9.52 -13.72
N THR A 363 0.68 9.49 -14.99
CA THR A 363 2.05 9.15 -15.44
C THR A 363 2.49 10.03 -16.62
N SER A 364 3.78 10.02 -16.94
CA SER A 364 4.33 10.76 -18.08
C SER A 364 4.20 10.06 -19.45
N THR A 365 3.85 8.77 -19.51
CA THR A 365 3.73 8.01 -20.77
C THR A 365 2.49 7.11 -20.78
N PRO A 366 1.82 6.91 -21.94
CA PRO A 366 0.70 5.97 -22.04
C PRO A 366 1.06 4.53 -21.64
N GLU A 367 2.28 4.10 -21.95
CA GLU A 367 2.80 2.76 -21.69
C GLU A 367 2.94 2.52 -20.19
N ASP A 368 3.57 3.46 -19.47
CA ASP A 368 3.67 3.42 -18.01
C ASP A 368 2.30 3.60 -17.35
N HIS A 369 1.39 4.36 -17.98
CA HIS A 369 0.03 4.55 -17.48
C HIS A 369 -0.74 3.24 -17.44
N VAL A 370 -0.66 2.41 -18.48
CA VAL A 370 -1.35 1.10 -18.52
C VAL A 370 -0.87 0.19 -17.39
N VAL A 371 0.44 0.16 -17.12
CA VAL A 371 1.00 -0.66 -16.04
C VAL A 371 0.63 -0.10 -14.66
N TYR A 372 0.82 1.21 -14.43
CA TYR A 372 0.60 1.84 -13.12
C TYR A 372 -0.89 1.95 -12.77
N SER A 373 -1.76 2.32 -13.71
CA SER A 373 -3.21 2.35 -13.47
C SER A 373 -3.80 0.97 -13.19
N GLY A 374 -3.26 -0.09 -13.82
CA GLY A 374 -3.61 -1.48 -13.51
C GLY A 374 -3.18 -1.90 -12.10
N LEU A 375 -1.99 -1.47 -11.66
CA LEU A 375 -1.56 -1.65 -10.27
C LEU A 375 -2.47 -0.89 -9.29
N VAL A 376 -2.78 0.37 -9.55
CA VAL A 376 -3.69 1.18 -8.72
C VAL A 376 -5.07 0.52 -8.62
N GLU A 377 -5.70 0.11 -9.73
CA GLU A 377 -6.99 -0.57 -9.71
C GLU A 377 -6.95 -1.87 -8.87
N SER A 378 -5.86 -2.63 -8.93
CA SER A 378 -5.69 -3.84 -8.10
C SER A 378 -5.63 -3.55 -6.59
N LYS A 379 -5.27 -2.31 -6.21
CA LYS A 379 -5.09 -1.89 -4.81
C LYS A 379 -6.27 -1.09 -4.26
N ILE A 380 -7.17 -0.53 -5.08
CA ILE A 380 -8.33 0.32 -4.64
C ILE A 380 -9.12 -0.30 -3.47
N ARG A 381 -9.23 -1.63 -3.40
CA ARG A 381 -9.89 -2.33 -2.27
C ARG A 381 -9.28 -2.00 -0.89
N HIS A 382 -7.98 -1.77 -0.83
CA HIS A 382 -7.29 -1.41 0.41
C HIS A 382 -7.63 0.02 0.82
N LEU A 383 -7.75 0.95 -0.14
CA LEU A 383 -8.31 2.27 0.12
C LEU A 383 -9.77 2.19 0.61
N VAL A 384 -10.60 1.33 0.02
CA VAL A 384 -11.99 1.10 0.49
C VAL A 384 -11.99 0.56 1.93
N MET A 385 -11.06 -0.32 2.30
CA MET A 385 -10.90 -0.79 3.68
C MET A 385 -10.43 0.32 4.64
N LEU A 386 -9.58 1.25 4.21
CA LEU A 386 -9.19 2.42 5.01
C LEU A 386 -10.37 3.39 5.22
N LEU A 387 -11.04 3.76 4.12
CA LEU A 387 -12.22 4.66 4.16
C LEU A 387 -13.40 4.08 4.94
N ASP A 388 -13.53 2.75 5.07
CA ASP A 388 -14.57 2.12 5.91
C ASP A 388 -14.16 1.96 7.38
N GLN A 389 -12.98 2.44 7.77
CA GLN A 389 -12.52 2.56 9.16
C GLN A 389 -12.50 4.01 9.66
N ASN A 390 -12.32 4.98 8.75
CA ASN A 390 -12.42 6.41 9.04
C ASN A 390 -13.75 6.74 9.77
N GLU A 391 -13.64 7.34 10.95
CA GLU A 391 -14.77 7.57 11.87
C GLU A 391 -15.75 8.64 11.37
N HIS A 392 -15.35 9.45 10.40
CA HIS A 392 -16.21 10.43 9.74
C HIS A 392 -16.98 9.83 8.56
N ILE A 393 -16.64 8.62 8.10
CA ILE A 393 -17.29 7.92 6.98
C ILE A 393 -18.22 6.83 7.52
N LEU A 394 -19.53 7.03 7.29
CA LEU A 394 -20.58 6.07 7.63
C LEU A 394 -20.74 4.98 6.55
N LEU A 395 -20.46 5.32 5.29
CA LEU A 395 -20.61 4.43 4.15
C LEU A 395 -19.66 4.83 3.02
N CYS A 396 -18.98 3.85 2.40
CA CYS A 396 -18.25 4.02 1.14
C CYS A 396 -18.77 3.04 0.06
N HIS A 397 -18.87 3.51 -1.19
CA HIS A 397 -19.30 2.72 -2.35
C HIS A 397 -18.35 2.99 -3.53
N VAL A 398 -17.46 2.04 -3.82
CA VAL A 398 -16.56 2.13 -4.96
C VAL A 398 -17.27 1.77 -6.26
N ASN A 399 -17.10 2.60 -7.29
CA ASN A 399 -17.44 2.24 -8.67
C ASN A 399 -16.20 1.64 -9.35
N LYS A 400 -16.35 0.50 -10.05
CA LYS A 400 -15.24 -0.08 -10.83
C LYS A 400 -14.89 0.77 -12.07
N LYS A 401 -15.87 1.45 -12.68
CA LYS A 401 -15.61 2.23 -13.89
C LYS A 401 -14.56 3.32 -13.61
N ASN A 402 -13.55 3.37 -14.47
CA ASN A 402 -12.58 4.45 -14.50
C ASN A 402 -12.95 5.49 -15.57
N PHE A 403 -12.44 6.71 -15.41
CA PHE A 403 -12.83 7.88 -16.19
C PHE A 403 -11.59 8.68 -16.59
N LYS A 404 -11.64 9.35 -17.75
CA LYS A 404 -10.64 10.34 -18.13
C LYS A 404 -11.06 11.73 -17.59
N PRO A 405 -10.11 12.57 -17.14
CA PRO A 405 -10.42 13.95 -16.76
C PRO A 405 -10.90 14.74 -17.99
N ARG A 406 -11.69 15.79 -17.74
CA ARG A 406 -12.16 16.72 -18.77
C ARG A 406 -10.99 17.59 -19.28
N HIS A 407 -10.85 17.78 -20.59
CA HIS A 407 -9.68 18.47 -21.20
C HIS A 407 -9.29 19.83 -20.60
N ASN A 408 -10.24 20.62 -20.08
CA ASN A 408 -9.98 21.93 -19.44
C ASN A 408 -10.23 21.89 -17.91
N SER A 409 -10.03 20.74 -17.26
CA SER A 409 -10.30 20.58 -15.83
C SER A 409 -9.23 21.25 -14.98
N ARG A 410 -9.62 22.15 -14.07
CA ARG A 410 -8.72 23.06 -13.32
C ARG A 410 -7.81 22.40 -12.26
N PHE A 411 -7.79 21.07 -12.14
CA PHE A 411 -6.90 20.33 -11.22
C PHE A 411 -5.61 19.91 -11.93
N SER A 412 -5.08 20.81 -12.76
CA SER A 412 -3.71 20.76 -13.26
C SER A 412 -2.75 20.96 -12.09
N ILE A 413 -2.45 19.88 -11.37
CA ILE A 413 -1.29 19.80 -10.49
C ILE A 413 -0.08 19.80 -11.44
N ASP A 414 0.63 20.92 -11.49
CA ASP A 414 1.85 21.01 -12.27
C ASP A 414 2.96 20.28 -11.52
N TYR A 415 3.20 19.03 -11.92
CA TYR A 415 4.30 18.20 -11.42
C TYR A 415 5.64 18.54 -12.12
N GLY A 416 5.72 19.63 -12.90
CA GLY A 416 6.87 19.98 -13.74
C GLY A 416 6.94 19.19 -15.06
N PHE A 417 5.98 18.30 -15.31
CA PHE A 417 5.92 17.43 -16.49
C PHE A 417 4.73 17.79 -17.38
N GLY A 418 5.01 18.39 -18.55
CA GLY A 418 3.99 18.64 -19.55
C GLY A 418 3.41 17.35 -20.15
N GLY A 419 2.08 17.24 -20.21
CA GLY A 419 1.39 16.19 -20.98
C GLY A 419 1.06 14.89 -20.23
N LEU A 420 0.93 14.91 -18.90
CA LEU A 420 0.59 13.72 -18.10
C LEU A 420 -0.67 12.98 -18.58
N VAL A 421 -0.56 11.66 -18.74
CA VAL A 421 -1.69 10.75 -18.92
C VAL A 421 -2.34 10.53 -17.55
N THR A 422 -3.67 10.62 -17.45
CA THR A 422 -4.39 10.58 -16.17
C THR A 422 -5.68 9.76 -16.24
N THR A 423 -5.94 8.96 -15.21
CA THR A 423 -7.19 8.20 -14.99
C THR A 423 -7.74 8.47 -13.59
N LEU A 424 -9.06 8.56 -13.51
CA LEU A 424 -9.83 8.81 -12.28
C LEU A 424 -10.73 7.60 -11.93
N TRP A 425 -10.86 7.28 -10.64
CA TRP A 425 -11.93 6.42 -10.11
C TRP A 425 -12.67 7.16 -9.00
N PHE A 426 -13.95 6.84 -8.79
CA PHE A 426 -14.78 7.52 -7.79
C PHE A 426 -15.37 6.53 -6.78
N ILE A 427 -15.29 6.91 -5.50
CA ILE A 427 -15.89 6.22 -4.36
C ILE A 427 -16.94 7.16 -3.77
N GLY A 428 -18.22 6.84 -3.91
CA GLY A 428 -19.31 7.61 -3.31
C GLY A 428 -19.32 7.40 -1.80
N ILE A 429 -19.44 8.48 -1.03
CA ILE A 429 -19.35 8.43 0.43
C ILE A 429 -20.56 9.07 1.12
N VAL A 430 -20.90 8.53 2.29
CA VAL A 430 -21.87 9.11 3.23
C VAL A 430 -21.12 9.41 4.51
N LYS A 431 -21.13 10.67 4.94
CA LYS A 431 -20.47 11.10 6.18
C LYS A 431 -21.37 10.89 7.40
N VAL A 432 -20.76 10.72 8.57
CA VAL A 432 -21.47 10.71 9.86
C VAL A 432 -22.10 12.08 10.11
N ARG A 433 -23.27 12.11 10.77
CA ARG A 433 -23.93 13.38 11.15
C ARG A 433 -23.01 14.18 12.06
N ASN A 434 -22.93 15.50 11.83
CA ASN A 434 -22.03 16.46 12.49
C ASN A 434 -20.53 16.35 12.09
N SER A 435 -20.16 15.52 11.10
CA SER A 435 -18.83 15.57 10.48
C SER A 435 -18.53 16.92 9.80
N ALA A 436 -17.26 17.32 9.77
CA ALA A 436 -16.76 18.57 9.20
C ALA A 436 -17.15 18.77 7.70
N ARG A 437 -17.07 20.02 7.21
CA ARG A 437 -17.50 20.37 5.83
C ARG A 437 -16.72 19.61 4.75
N MET A 438 -15.40 19.56 4.89
CA MET A 438 -14.53 18.62 4.16
C MET A 438 -14.16 17.46 5.08
N LEU A 439 -13.78 16.33 4.48
CA LEU A 439 -13.01 15.29 5.13
C LEU A 439 -11.53 15.65 5.02
N ASP A 440 -10.77 15.44 6.08
CA ASP A 440 -9.35 15.17 5.90
C ASP A 440 -9.20 13.75 5.31
N LEU A 441 -8.23 13.59 4.42
CA LEU A 441 -7.88 12.37 3.71
C LEU A 441 -6.35 12.22 3.60
N GLU A 442 -5.57 13.01 4.36
CA GLU A 442 -4.10 12.99 4.33
C GLU A 442 -3.56 11.59 4.72
N GLU A 443 -4.16 10.96 5.73
CA GLU A 443 -3.77 9.62 6.20
C GLU A 443 -4.08 8.52 5.16
N GLU A 444 -5.29 8.46 4.61
CA GLU A 444 -5.60 7.49 3.55
C GLU A 444 -4.85 7.76 2.25
N THR A 445 -4.51 9.02 1.95
CA THR A 445 -3.67 9.35 0.79
C THR A 445 -2.27 8.81 1.00
N HIS A 446 -1.68 9.02 2.18
CA HIS A 446 -0.35 8.53 2.52
C HIS A 446 -0.29 7.00 2.48
N HIS A 447 -1.11 6.30 3.28
CA HIS A 447 -1.09 4.84 3.35
C HIS A 447 -1.43 4.16 2.00
N PHE A 448 -2.34 4.74 1.19
CA PHE A 448 -2.66 4.18 -0.12
C PHE A 448 -1.55 4.42 -1.15
N THR A 449 -0.90 5.59 -1.10
CA THR A 449 0.25 5.91 -1.98
C THR A 449 1.45 5.05 -1.64
N GLU A 450 1.77 4.89 -0.36
CA GLU A 450 2.84 3.98 0.09
C GLU A 450 2.57 2.54 -0.36
N LEU A 451 1.36 2.00 -0.11
CA LEU A 451 1.00 0.64 -0.52
C LEU A 451 1.18 0.43 -2.04
N VAL A 452 0.79 1.40 -2.87
CA VAL A 452 0.96 1.34 -4.32
C VAL A 452 2.44 1.45 -4.71
N THR A 453 3.18 2.41 -4.14
CA THR A 453 4.60 2.65 -4.44
C THR A 453 5.48 1.48 -4.01
N ASN A 454 5.30 0.94 -2.81
CA ASN A 454 6.02 -0.25 -2.33
C ASN A 454 5.71 -1.48 -3.21
N SER A 455 4.47 -1.61 -3.70
CA SER A 455 4.11 -2.65 -4.68
C SER A 455 4.77 -2.45 -6.05
N ALA A 456 4.91 -1.19 -6.50
CA ALA A 456 5.57 -0.85 -7.76
C ALA A 456 7.09 -1.06 -7.70
N LEU A 457 7.71 -0.76 -6.54
CA LEU A 457 9.13 -1.00 -6.26
C LEU A 457 9.43 -2.50 -6.20
N GLN A 458 8.63 -3.29 -5.46
CA GLN A 458 8.77 -4.75 -5.38
C GLN A 458 8.61 -5.44 -6.75
N ALA A 459 7.78 -4.88 -7.64
CA ALA A 459 7.59 -5.38 -9.00
C ALA A 459 8.60 -4.83 -10.02
N GLY A 460 9.51 -3.92 -9.63
CA GLY A 460 10.52 -3.33 -10.51
C GLY A 460 9.97 -2.37 -11.58
N ILE A 461 8.76 -1.83 -11.38
CA ILE A 461 8.05 -1.00 -12.36
C ILE A 461 7.92 0.48 -11.94
N TYR A 462 8.31 0.83 -10.70
CA TYR A 462 8.20 2.21 -10.20
C TYR A 462 9.04 3.19 -11.02
N LYS A 463 8.46 4.36 -11.32
CA LYS A 463 9.12 5.51 -11.98
C LYS A 463 8.72 6.79 -11.27
N GLN A 464 9.63 7.77 -11.22
CA GLN A 464 9.42 9.04 -10.50
C GLN A 464 8.24 9.88 -11.03
N SER A 465 7.81 9.67 -12.28
CA SER A 465 6.63 10.31 -12.87
C SER A 465 5.30 9.61 -12.57
N MET A 466 5.32 8.52 -11.79
CA MET A 466 4.09 7.83 -11.35
C MET A 466 3.53 8.53 -10.10
N HIS A 467 2.38 9.18 -10.25
CA HIS A 467 1.76 9.98 -9.20
C HIS A 467 0.37 9.44 -8.83
N LEU A 468 0.10 9.41 -7.52
CA LEU A 468 -1.19 9.02 -6.95
C LEU A 468 -1.64 10.11 -5.96
N ARG A 469 -2.93 10.44 -5.95
CA ARG A 469 -3.52 11.38 -5.00
C ARG A 469 -5.00 11.07 -4.76
N LEU A 470 -5.50 11.38 -3.57
CA LEU A 470 -6.94 11.44 -3.30
C LEU A 470 -7.44 12.89 -3.25
N ALA A 471 -8.70 13.10 -3.63
CA ALA A 471 -9.40 14.36 -3.47
C ALA A 471 -10.86 14.13 -3.10
N GLN A 472 -11.42 14.92 -2.18
CA GLN A 472 -12.86 14.98 -1.99
C GLN A 472 -13.50 15.81 -3.13
N VAL A 473 -14.63 15.35 -3.65
CA VAL A 473 -15.40 16.01 -4.71
C VAL A 473 -16.87 16.05 -4.33
N LYS A 474 -17.52 17.21 -4.45
CA LYS A 474 -18.97 17.37 -4.23
C LYS A 474 -19.77 16.97 -5.47
N ASP A 475 -21.02 16.55 -5.29
CA ASP A 475 -21.92 16.22 -6.41
C ASP A 475 -22.08 17.37 -7.44
N MET A 476 -22.13 18.61 -6.96
CA MET A 476 -22.17 19.82 -7.79
C MET A 476 -20.90 20.05 -8.63
N GLU A 477 -19.76 19.51 -8.21
CA GLU A 477 -18.45 19.75 -8.85
C GLU A 477 -18.13 18.72 -9.95
N LEU A 478 -18.75 17.53 -9.92
CA LEU A 478 -18.43 16.39 -10.80
C LEU A 478 -18.34 16.74 -12.29
N LYS A 479 -19.16 17.69 -12.78
CA LYS A 479 -19.17 18.12 -14.20
C LYS A 479 -17.96 19.00 -14.60
N ALA A 480 -17.19 19.48 -13.63
CA ALA A 480 -15.86 20.05 -13.87
C ALA A 480 -14.80 18.94 -13.98
N TRP A 481 -14.96 17.82 -13.27
CA TRP A 481 -14.00 16.71 -13.20
C TRP A 481 -14.04 15.81 -14.42
N ILE A 482 -15.23 15.27 -14.72
CA ILE A 482 -15.46 14.34 -15.83
C ILE A 482 -16.49 14.92 -16.82
N PRO A 483 -16.57 14.39 -18.06
CA PRO A 483 -17.56 14.84 -19.03
C PRO A 483 -18.99 14.76 -18.46
N ALA A 484 -19.82 15.77 -18.73
CA ALA A 484 -21.17 15.85 -18.15
C ALA A 484 -22.05 14.63 -18.49
N TYR A 485 -21.82 13.97 -19.64
CA TYR A 485 -22.53 12.75 -20.03
C TYR A 485 -22.31 11.58 -19.06
N GLU A 486 -21.12 11.46 -18.46
CA GLU A 486 -20.81 10.45 -17.43
C GLU A 486 -21.56 10.73 -16.12
N VAL A 487 -21.69 12.01 -15.75
CA VAL A 487 -22.40 12.45 -14.53
C VAL A 487 -23.92 12.30 -14.70
N ASP A 488 -24.43 12.66 -15.88
CA ASP A 488 -25.87 12.67 -16.16
C ASP A 488 -26.43 11.31 -16.58
N GLY A 489 -25.60 10.38 -17.05
CA GLY A 489 -26.03 9.03 -17.45
C GLY A 489 -26.70 8.99 -18.83
N TYR A 490 -26.24 9.81 -19.78
CA TYR A 490 -26.76 9.85 -21.15
C TYR A 490 -25.60 9.87 -22.14
N GLU A 491 -25.40 8.81 -22.92
CA GLU A 491 -24.42 8.85 -24.02
C GLU A 491 -24.76 9.98 -25.00
N PRO A 492 -23.78 10.79 -25.44
CA PRO A 492 -23.96 11.70 -26.56
C PRO A 492 -24.29 10.86 -27.80
N ARG A 493 -25.37 11.21 -28.52
CA ARG A 493 -25.60 10.67 -29.86
C ARG A 493 -24.51 11.19 -30.79
N ILE A 494 -23.43 10.41 -30.93
CA ILE A 494 -22.39 10.64 -31.92
C ILE A 494 -23.08 10.67 -33.29
N LYS A 495 -23.04 11.83 -33.96
CA LYS A 495 -23.32 11.86 -35.40
C LYS A 495 -22.26 10.99 -36.06
N GLN A 496 -22.69 10.04 -36.88
CA GLN A 496 -21.75 9.28 -37.70
C GLN A 496 -21.15 10.21 -38.74
N ASP A 497 -20.01 10.82 -38.42
CA ASP A 497 -19.14 11.37 -39.43
C ASP A 497 -18.77 10.24 -40.39
N THR A 498 -18.98 10.45 -41.67
CA THR A 498 -18.89 9.42 -42.70
C THR A 498 -17.45 9.00 -42.92
N VAL A 499 -17.02 7.95 -42.20
CA VAL A 499 -15.75 7.27 -42.46
C VAL A 499 -15.81 6.71 -43.89
N ALA A 500 -14.99 7.27 -44.78
CA ALA A 500 -14.87 6.81 -46.15
C ALA A 500 -14.43 5.34 -46.16
N MET A 501 -15.11 4.51 -46.95
CA MET A 501 -14.74 3.11 -47.10
C MET A 501 -13.39 3.00 -47.82
N PRO A 502 -12.51 2.05 -47.46
CA PRO A 502 -11.27 1.84 -48.18
C PRO A 502 -11.58 1.37 -49.60
N VAL A 503 -11.14 2.13 -50.60
CA VAL A 503 -11.30 1.78 -52.01
C VAL A 503 -10.44 0.55 -52.31
N THR A 504 -11.09 -0.55 -52.68
CA THR A 504 -10.41 -1.70 -53.29
C THR A 504 -9.86 -1.31 -54.65
N ILE A 505 -8.55 -1.44 -54.84
CA ILE A 505 -7.96 -1.38 -56.18
C ILE A 505 -8.50 -2.56 -56.99
N GLY A 506 -9.05 -2.26 -58.16
CA GLY A 506 -9.47 -3.23 -59.17
C GLY A 506 -9.33 -2.59 -60.54
N ASP A 507 -8.74 -3.34 -61.48
CA ASP A 507 -8.35 -2.83 -62.79
C ASP A 507 -9.52 -2.84 -63.78
N ASP A 508 -9.87 -1.68 -64.36
CA ASP A 508 -9.78 -1.38 -65.81
C ASP A 508 -10.40 0.01 -66.13
N PRO A 509 -9.99 0.69 -67.23
CA PRO A 509 -10.52 2.00 -67.60
C PRO A 509 -11.57 1.94 -68.72
N HIS A 510 -12.71 2.62 -68.53
CA HIS A 510 -13.61 2.99 -69.62
C HIS A 510 -13.86 4.50 -69.64
N TYR A 511 -13.39 5.14 -70.71
CA TYR A 511 -13.87 6.44 -71.17
C TYR A 511 -14.96 6.20 -72.22
N ASP A 512 -16.01 7.03 -72.22
CA ASP A 512 -16.90 7.21 -73.36
C ASP A 512 -16.60 8.52 -74.12
N GLU A 513 -17.14 8.61 -75.33
CA GLU A 513 -16.74 9.62 -76.31
C GLU A 513 -17.35 11.00 -76.01
N HIS A 514 -16.64 12.08 -76.40
CA HIS A 514 -17.04 13.50 -76.32
C HIS A 514 -16.81 14.25 -74.98
N GLY A 515 -16.38 13.56 -73.91
CA GLY A 515 -15.70 14.08 -72.72
C GLY A 515 -15.90 15.56 -72.32
N ARG A 516 -16.92 15.85 -71.50
CA ARG A 516 -17.02 17.10 -70.70
C ARG A 516 -17.93 16.92 -69.48
N SER A 517 -17.63 17.64 -68.40
CA SER A 517 -18.40 17.61 -67.13
C SER A 517 -19.20 18.90 -66.91
N THR A 518 -20.36 18.80 -66.25
CA THR A 518 -21.18 19.95 -65.82
C THR A 518 -21.89 19.69 -64.48
N ILE A 519 -22.03 20.74 -63.66
CA ILE A 519 -22.84 20.79 -62.43
C ILE A 519 -23.57 22.14 -62.39
N PRO A 520 -24.87 22.21 -62.07
CA PRO A 520 -25.59 23.45 -61.78
C PRO A 520 -25.79 23.72 -60.27
N ASN A 521 -25.78 25.00 -59.88
CA ASN A 521 -26.12 25.51 -58.52
C ASN A 521 -27.65 25.64 -58.30
N ILE A 522 -28.08 25.94 -57.05
CA ILE A 522 -29.25 26.78 -56.71
C ILE A 522 -29.24 27.24 -55.23
N ASP A 523 -29.82 28.42 -54.94
CA ASP A 523 -29.81 29.21 -53.67
C ASP A 523 -31.21 29.87 -53.45
N ASP A 524 -31.70 30.44 -52.33
CA ASP A 524 -31.26 30.71 -50.93
C ASP A 524 -32.44 30.39 -49.95
N GLY A 525 -32.24 30.44 -48.62
CA GLY A 525 -33.32 30.38 -47.62
C GLY A 525 -33.10 31.13 -46.30
N THR A 526 -32.42 32.28 -46.29
CA THR A 526 -32.04 33.06 -45.08
C THR A 526 -33.08 33.26 -43.95
N ARG A 527 -32.60 33.32 -42.69
CA ARG A 527 -33.09 34.29 -41.66
C ARG A 527 -32.00 34.65 -40.62
N LYS A 528 -32.10 35.88 -40.08
CA LYS A 528 -31.05 36.62 -39.32
C LYS A 528 -31.11 36.28 -37.80
N VAL A 529 -30.13 36.62 -36.94
CA VAL A 529 -29.74 37.97 -36.43
C VAL A 529 -28.21 38.11 -36.16
N ALA A 530 -27.70 39.35 -36.17
CA ALA A 530 -26.29 39.78 -35.98
C ALA A 530 -25.85 39.89 -34.49
N TYR A 531 -24.58 39.77 -34.06
CA TYR A 531 -23.38 40.63 -34.30
C TYR A 531 -23.54 42.08 -33.76
N CYS A 532 -22.54 42.84 -33.28
CA CYS A 532 -21.14 42.61 -32.84
C CYS A 532 -20.72 43.90 -32.04
N PRO A 533 -19.46 44.41 -31.90
CA PRO A 533 -18.10 44.02 -32.37
C PRO A 533 -17.19 43.63 -31.16
N GLN A 534 -15.84 43.61 -31.11
CA GLN A 534 -14.69 44.08 -31.91
C GLN A 534 -13.54 43.03 -31.83
N HIS A 535 -12.40 43.04 -32.56
CA HIS A 535 -11.88 43.90 -33.65
C HIS A 535 -10.94 43.06 -34.59
N ALA A 536 -10.09 43.71 -35.39
CA ALA A 536 -8.98 43.15 -36.18
C ALA A 536 -7.73 44.07 -36.01
N TYR A 537 -6.51 43.86 -36.54
CA TYR A 537 -5.99 43.34 -37.82
C TYR A 537 -4.53 42.79 -37.61
N HIS A 538 -3.66 42.44 -38.57
CA HIS A 538 -3.60 42.53 -40.06
C HIS A 538 -2.75 41.37 -40.65
N LEU A 539 -2.48 41.39 -41.95
CA LEU A 539 -1.50 40.55 -42.69
C LEU A 539 -0.55 41.43 -43.51
N GLU A 540 0.70 40.99 -43.75
CA GLU A 540 1.32 41.00 -45.10
C GLU A 540 2.64 40.21 -45.16
N THR A 541 3.17 40.01 -46.39
CA THR A 541 4.16 38.99 -46.78
C THR A 541 5.56 39.53 -47.09
N ILE A 542 6.62 38.68 -47.08
CA ILE A 542 7.72 38.75 -48.08
C ILE A 542 8.54 37.44 -48.21
N LYS A 543 9.43 37.39 -49.22
CA LYS A 543 9.91 36.22 -49.99
C LYS A 543 11.11 35.43 -49.43
N VAL A 544 11.32 34.24 -50.02
CA VAL A 544 12.48 33.32 -49.92
C VAL A 544 13.65 33.75 -50.81
N PRO A 545 14.90 33.37 -50.46
CA PRO A 545 15.87 32.88 -51.46
C PRO A 545 16.51 31.52 -51.10
N THR A 546 16.96 30.78 -52.12
CA THR A 546 17.50 29.41 -52.01
C THR A 546 19.02 29.33 -52.18
N LYS A 547 19.70 28.34 -51.54
CA LYS A 547 20.81 27.57 -52.15
C LYS A 547 21.23 26.31 -51.36
N ILE A 548 21.81 25.38 -52.12
CA ILE A 548 22.44 24.07 -51.80
C ILE A 548 23.79 24.13 -52.61
N PRO A 549 24.96 23.60 -52.16
CA PRO A 549 25.20 22.24 -51.64
C PRO A 549 26.09 22.22 -50.36
N ASP A 550 26.61 21.12 -49.79
CA ASP A 550 26.62 19.66 -50.11
C ASP A 550 26.80 18.85 -48.78
N CYS A 551 26.92 17.51 -48.65
CA CYS A 551 27.05 16.37 -49.56
C CYS A 551 26.53 15.05 -48.90
N PHE A 552 26.78 13.90 -49.53
CA PHE A 552 26.64 12.49 -49.06
C PHE A 552 27.97 11.73 -49.37
N PRO A 553 28.30 10.49 -48.91
CA PRO A 553 27.37 9.33 -48.80
C PRO A 553 27.64 8.20 -47.75
N ARG A 554 26.57 7.44 -47.41
CA ARG A 554 26.54 5.95 -47.16
C ARG A 554 27.41 5.39 -45.98
N GLU A 555 27.39 4.13 -45.52
CA GLU A 555 26.52 2.92 -45.41
C GLU A 555 27.23 1.97 -44.34
N VAL A 556 26.87 0.76 -43.88
CA VAL A 556 25.88 -0.28 -44.22
C VAL A 556 25.60 -1.24 -43.01
N VAL A 557 24.35 -1.71 -42.82
CA VAL A 557 23.90 -3.01 -42.19
C VAL A 557 24.11 -3.37 -40.67
N HIS A 558 23.01 -3.92 -40.12
CA HIS A 558 22.74 -4.80 -38.94
C HIS A 558 23.64 -6.09 -38.78
N PRO A 559 23.35 -7.12 -37.91
CA PRO A 559 22.58 -7.25 -36.63
C PRO A 559 23.33 -8.03 -35.49
N PHE A 560 22.60 -8.40 -34.41
CA PHE A 560 22.83 -9.49 -33.41
C PHE A 560 23.86 -9.33 -32.24
N LEU A 561 23.32 -9.27 -31.00
CA LEU A 561 23.34 -10.30 -29.91
C LEU A 561 24.35 -11.49 -29.98
N PRO A 562 24.69 -12.20 -28.86
CA PRO A 562 24.65 -11.87 -27.41
C PRO A 562 25.80 -12.50 -26.53
N LEU A 563 25.63 -12.50 -25.20
CA LEU A 563 26.13 -13.46 -24.16
C LEU A 563 27.48 -13.29 -23.40
N ASN A 564 27.35 -13.43 -22.06
CA ASN A 564 28.19 -14.14 -21.07
C ASN A 564 29.65 -13.77 -20.73
N ALA A 565 29.80 -13.16 -19.55
CA ALA A 565 30.47 -13.71 -18.35
C ALA A 565 31.80 -14.52 -18.42
N CYS A 566 32.86 -13.96 -17.84
CA CYS A 566 33.81 -14.56 -16.88
C CYS A 566 34.45 -13.40 -16.06
N TYR A 567 34.63 -13.41 -14.74
CA TYR A 567 35.39 -14.29 -13.83
C TYR A 567 36.93 -14.27 -14.01
N ALA A 568 37.61 -14.02 -12.87
CA ALA A 568 38.98 -14.43 -12.50
C ALA A 568 40.24 -13.70 -13.05
N SER A 569 40.77 -12.81 -12.19
CA SER A 569 42.06 -12.99 -11.47
C SER A 569 43.45 -12.65 -12.09
N ARG A 570 44.30 -12.07 -11.20
CA ARG A 570 45.77 -11.89 -11.23
C ARG A 570 46.28 -10.80 -12.21
N ARG A 571 47.05 -9.78 -11.81
CA ARG A 571 48.25 -9.61 -10.94
C ARG A 571 49.59 -9.85 -11.64
N HIS A 572 50.41 -8.79 -11.58
CA HIS A 572 51.85 -8.73 -11.20
C HIS A 572 52.95 -8.56 -12.26
N LEU A 573 53.79 -7.52 -12.00
CA LEU A 573 55.26 -7.43 -12.16
C LEU A 573 55.85 -7.35 -13.59
N ASN A 574 56.98 -6.68 -13.86
CA ASN A 574 57.63 -5.50 -13.22
C ASN A 574 58.79 -4.98 -14.12
N GLN A 575 59.24 -3.72 -13.87
CA GLN A 575 60.61 -3.20 -14.13
C GLN A 575 61.08 -3.14 -15.62
N GLU A 576 62.13 -2.40 -16.02
CA GLU A 576 63.16 -1.64 -15.26
C GLU A 576 63.57 -0.29 -15.93
N GLN A 577 64.59 0.38 -15.38
CA GLN A 577 65.07 1.77 -15.64
C GLN A 577 66.50 1.74 -16.31
N PRO A 578 67.46 2.73 -16.27
CA PRO A 578 67.55 4.01 -15.51
C PRO A 578 68.19 5.27 -16.18
N ALA A 579 68.11 6.42 -15.46
CA ALA A 579 69.08 7.56 -15.35
C ALA A 579 69.36 8.49 -16.58
N GLU A 580 69.82 9.76 -16.45
CA GLU A 580 70.52 10.49 -15.36
C GLU A 580 70.07 11.96 -15.11
N ILE A 581 70.24 12.44 -13.85
CA ILE A 581 70.69 13.79 -13.35
C ILE A 581 69.95 15.06 -13.88
N SER A 582 69.41 16.02 -13.07
CA SER A 582 69.81 16.68 -11.79
C SER A 582 68.57 17.26 -11.02
N SER A 583 68.58 18.01 -9.89
CA SER A 583 69.37 18.16 -8.64
C SER A 583 68.63 19.10 -7.63
N CYS A 584 69.11 19.23 -6.38
CA CYS A 584 68.68 20.19 -5.31
C CYS A 584 67.22 20.04 -4.77
N GLU A 585 66.93 19.37 -3.64
CA GLU A 585 67.17 19.72 -2.20
C GLU A 585 66.31 20.89 -1.66
N CYS A 586 65.70 20.88 -0.45
CA CYS A 586 65.40 19.89 0.63
C CYS A 586 64.42 20.58 1.66
N PRO A 587 64.00 20.03 2.82
CA PRO A 587 63.97 18.64 3.32
C PRO A 587 62.62 18.17 3.96
N GLN A 588 62.52 16.85 4.20
CA GLN A 588 61.80 16.14 5.28
C GLN A 588 60.25 16.16 5.44
N CYS A 589 59.69 14.95 5.45
CA CYS A 589 58.50 14.52 6.19
C CYS A 589 58.85 13.27 7.02
N SER A 590 58.13 12.98 8.11
CA SER A 590 58.25 11.72 8.86
C SER A 590 56.93 11.38 9.59
N GLU A 591 56.73 10.10 9.93
CA GLU A 591 55.44 9.57 10.41
C GLU A 591 55.23 9.67 11.95
N ARG A 592 53.95 9.53 12.33
CA ARG A 592 53.42 8.74 13.46
C ARG A 592 53.20 9.32 14.87
N GLU A 593 52.10 8.77 15.43
CA GLU A 593 51.78 8.47 16.84
C GLU A 593 51.21 9.56 17.77
N ASN A 594 50.51 9.08 18.82
CA ASN A 594 49.53 9.81 19.63
C ASN A 594 50.14 10.44 20.88
N VAL A 595 49.53 11.50 21.44
CA VAL A 595 49.30 11.70 22.89
C VAL A 595 48.38 12.90 23.18
N PHE A 596 47.59 12.83 24.26
CA PHE A 596 46.77 13.93 24.82
C PHE A 596 47.59 14.84 25.77
N VAL A 597 47.44 16.18 25.69
CA VAL A 597 47.73 17.12 26.80
C VAL A 597 46.72 18.29 26.79
N LYS A 598 46.36 18.83 27.99
CA LYS A 598 45.43 19.97 28.20
C LYS A 598 46.18 21.31 28.41
N GLN A 599 45.43 22.44 28.32
CA GLN A 599 45.80 23.82 28.75
C GLN A 599 46.83 24.56 27.83
N LYS A 600 46.93 25.91 27.80
CA LYS A 600 46.36 26.95 28.68
C LYS A 600 46.11 28.32 28.00
N ASP A 601 45.50 29.22 28.78
CA ASP A 601 45.10 30.62 28.53
C ASP A 601 46.15 31.53 27.85
N GLY A 602 45.67 32.56 27.14
CA GLY A 602 46.51 33.70 26.70
C GLY A 602 45.84 34.60 25.65
N GLY A 603 45.17 35.68 26.07
CA GLY A 603 44.60 36.68 25.16
C GLY A 603 45.11 38.08 25.44
N LEU A 604 45.15 38.96 24.42
CA LEU A 604 45.21 40.41 24.60
C LEU A 604 44.65 41.17 23.38
N TYR A 605 44.23 42.40 23.66
CA TYR A 605 43.74 43.48 22.79
C TYR A 605 44.72 43.83 21.63
N ASP A 606 44.34 44.53 20.54
CA ASP A 606 43.55 45.77 20.56
C ASP A 606 42.74 46.13 19.28
N LYS A 607 42.03 47.26 19.37
CA LYS A 607 41.19 47.99 18.38
C LYS A 607 42.00 48.43 17.12
N THR A 608 41.47 48.98 16.02
CA THR A 608 40.14 49.54 15.63
C THR A 608 40.06 49.48 14.08
N THR A 609 38.91 49.45 13.42
CA THR A 609 38.08 50.62 13.04
C THR A 609 36.77 50.16 12.35
N ASN A 610 35.74 51.01 12.33
CA ASN A 610 34.47 50.73 11.68
C ASN A 610 34.50 50.97 10.17
N SER A 611 33.89 50.06 9.40
CA SER A 611 32.98 50.44 8.31
C SER A 611 31.88 49.36 8.15
N THR A 612 30.71 49.76 7.67
CA THR A 612 29.51 48.92 7.61
C THR A 612 29.53 48.00 6.38
N ASN A 613 29.32 46.70 6.60
CA ASN A 613 28.75 45.78 5.62
C ASN A 613 27.98 44.68 6.37
N GLU A 614 26.78 44.34 5.90
CA GLU A 614 25.93 43.33 6.50
C GLU A 614 26.49 41.93 6.16
N GLN A 615 26.94 41.18 7.16
CA GLN A 615 27.57 39.88 6.96
C GLN A 615 26.53 38.75 6.94
N HIS A 616 26.56 37.92 5.89
CA HIS A 616 25.79 36.68 5.81
C HIS A 616 26.13 35.77 7.03
N PRO A 617 25.15 35.37 7.87
CA PRO A 617 25.44 34.90 9.23
C PRO A 617 25.69 33.39 9.37
N VAL A 618 26.43 32.78 8.43
CA VAL A 618 26.97 31.42 8.56
C VAL A 618 28.39 31.36 7.98
N SER A 619 29.40 31.20 8.84
CA SER A 619 30.76 30.87 8.44
C SER A 619 30.85 29.38 8.07
N VAL A 620 30.97 29.07 6.78
CA VAL A 620 31.02 27.69 6.26
C VAL A 620 32.41 27.08 6.46
N VAL A 621 32.76 26.80 7.72
CA VAL A 621 34.01 26.17 8.16
C VAL A 621 33.65 25.18 9.29
N ASP A 622 34.40 24.09 9.42
CA ASP A 622 34.16 22.94 10.33
C ASP A 622 32.91 22.09 10.01
N ILE A 623 32.92 21.45 8.83
CA ILE A 623 31.99 20.37 8.47
C ILE A 623 32.72 19.03 8.50
N GLN A 624 32.23 18.05 9.28
CA GLN A 624 32.72 16.66 9.30
C GLN A 624 31.57 15.67 9.04
N GLU A 625 31.86 14.69 8.18
CA GLU A 625 31.04 13.54 7.73
C GLU A 625 29.59 13.79 7.28
N TRP A 626 29.33 13.49 6.01
CA TRP A 626 28.12 13.91 5.29
C TRP A 626 26.97 12.88 5.19
N HIS A 627 27.14 11.64 5.65
CA HIS A 627 26.24 10.53 5.27
C HIS A 627 25.84 9.59 6.42
N PHE A 628 24.53 9.40 6.60
CA PHE A 628 23.93 8.35 7.41
C PHE A 628 23.00 7.52 6.52
N GLY A 629 23.59 6.55 5.81
CA GLY A 629 22.90 5.74 4.81
C GLY A 629 22.26 6.57 3.69
N ASN A 630 20.94 6.74 3.77
CA ASN A 630 20.12 7.49 2.81
C ASN A 630 19.92 8.97 3.21
N TYR A 631 20.52 9.44 4.31
CA TYR A 631 20.37 10.81 4.80
C TYR A 631 21.68 11.59 4.70
N CYS A 632 21.56 12.86 4.31
CA CYS A 632 22.60 13.87 4.49
C CYS A 632 22.49 14.46 5.89
N VAL A 633 23.61 14.88 6.48
CA VAL A 633 23.65 15.51 7.81
C VAL A 633 24.56 16.73 7.82
N TRP A 634 24.12 17.81 8.46
CA TRP A 634 24.95 18.96 8.83
C TRP A 634 24.96 19.09 10.36
N PHE A 635 26.03 18.62 11.00
CA PHE A 635 26.22 18.76 12.44
C PHE A 635 26.48 20.21 12.84
N ASN A 636 25.88 20.65 13.96
CA ASN A 636 26.11 21.98 14.57
C ASN A 636 25.66 23.18 13.71
N PHE A 637 24.57 23.05 12.95
CA PHE A 637 23.89 24.19 12.31
C PHE A 637 23.54 25.29 13.32
N THR A 638 23.13 24.88 14.53
CA THR A 638 23.33 25.68 15.73
C THR A 638 24.18 24.90 16.73
N LYS A 639 24.96 25.60 17.56
CA LYS A 639 25.94 24.99 18.46
C LYS A 639 25.80 25.58 19.86
N ALA A 640 25.60 24.72 20.85
CA ALA A 640 25.54 25.11 22.26
C ALA A 640 26.86 25.77 22.71
N ILE A 641 26.79 26.89 23.44
CA ILE A 641 27.99 27.57 23.98
C ILE A 641 28.38 27.13 25.41
N GLN A 642 27.53 26.37 26.10
CA GLN A 642 27.80 25.85 27.44
C GLN A 642 29.12 25.07 27.53
N LEU A 643 29.89 25.33 28.59
CA LEU A 643 31.05 24.51 28.98
C LEU A 643 30.57 23.23 29.70
N LEU A 644 31.23 22.10 29.44
CA LEU A 644 30.91 20.81 30.03
C LEU A 644 31.95 20.43 31.09
N ASP A 645 31.49 19.71 32.12
CA ASP A 645 32.35 18.94 33.00
C ASP A 645 32.50 17.49 32.48
N GLU A 646 33.41 16.71 33.09
CA GLU A 646 33.70 15.34 32.63
C GLU A 646 32.56 14.34 32.94
N ASN A 647 31.59 14.74 33.78
CA ASN A 647 30.46 13.90 34.21
C ASN A 647 29.13 14.27 33.53
N SER A 648 29.09 15.37 32.75
CA SER A 648 27.90 15.94 32.12
C SER A 648 27.17 14.94 31.22
N VAL A 649 25.85 15.10 31.08
CA VAL A 649 25.00 14.21 30.28
C VAL A 649 24.24 14.98 29.19
N THR A 650 24.45 14.62 27.93
CA THR A 650 23.69 15.21 26.83
C THR A 650 22.33 14.52 26.68
N LEU A 651 21.26 15.32 26.64
CA LEU A 651 19.95 14.87 26.19
C LEU A 651 19.97 14.72 24.66
N CYS A 652 19.92 13.50 24.17
CA CYS A 652 19.90 13.17 22.75
C CYS A 652 18.45 12.97 22.29
N THR A 653 17.94 13.92 21.51
CA THR A 653 16.54 13.92 21.05
C THR A 653 16.41 14.28 19.56
N HIS A 654 15.22 14.10 19.01
CA HIS A 654 14.96 14.16 17.56
C HIS A 654 13.54 14.60 17.24
N GLY A 655 13.36 15.23 16.08
CA GLY A 655 12.09 15.84 15.69
C GLY A 655 12.07 16.28 14.24
N THR A 656 10.91 16.75 13.79
CA THR A 656 10.73 17.46 12.51
C THR A 656 10.56 18.95 12.77
N VAL A 657 10.55 19.79 11.73
CA VAL A 657 10.38 21.25 11.86
C VAL A 657 9.16 21.62 12.72
N GLY A 658 7.98 21.04 12.46
CA GLY A 658 6.77 21.30 13.23
C GLY A 658 6.83 20.90 14.72
N TYR A 659 7.67 19.93 15.09
CA TYR A 659 7.88 19.53 16.50
C TYR A 659 9.09 20.21 17.14
N SER A 660 9.92 20.94 16.37
CA SER A 660 11.14 21.55 16.87
C SER A 660 10.93 22.55 18.01
N ARG A 661 9.70 23.07 18.20
CA ARG A 661 9.36 23.97 19.32
C ARG A 661 9.64 23.35 20.70
N PHE A 662 9.45 22.04 20.84
CA PHE A 662 9.68 21.33 22.11
C PHE A 662 11.15 21.37 22.57
N VAL A 663 12.13 21.60 21.68
CA VAL A 663 13.54 21.70 22.07
C VAL A 663 13.83 22.94 22.92
N PHE A 664 13.03 24.00 22.79
CA PHE A 664 13.13 25.20 23.61
C PHE A 664 12.57 24.94 25.02
N ASP A 665 11.45 24.21 25.12
CA ASP A 665 10.93 23.74 26.41
C ASP A 665 11.96 22.85 27.14
N HIS A 666 12.68 21.99 26.41
CA HIS A 666 13.80 21.23 26.96
C HIS A 666 14.94 22.12 27.43
N ALA A 667 15.32 23.16 26.66
CA ALA A 667 16.43 24.05 26.99
C ALA A 667 16.23 24.79 28.33
N ASP A 668 15.01 25.14 28.70
CA ASP A 668 14.71 25.75 30.00
C ASP A 668 14.77 24.76 31.16
N HIS A 669 14.39 23.51 30.92
CA HIS A 669 14.18 22.50 31.98
C HIS A 669 15.33 21.50 32.16
N TRP A 670 16.15 21.27 31.13
CA TRP A 670 17.36 20.46 31.17
C TRP A 670 18.58 21.38 31.31
N LYS A 671 19.45 21.11 32.29
CA LYS A 671 20.55 22.04 32.66
C LYS A 671 21.90 21.70 32.03
N ASP A 672 22.08 20.47 31.56
CA ASP A 672 23.20 20.09 30.70
C ASP A 672 22.85 20.34 29.22
N GLN A 673 23.68 19.88 28.30
CA GLN A 673 23.46 20.07 26.87
C GLN A 673 22.36 19.17 26.30
N ILE A 674 21.84 19.61 25.16
CA ILE A 674 20.87 18.93 24.32
C ILE A 674 21.49 18.80 22.93
N SER A 675 21.54 17.59 22.38
CA SER A 675 21.83 17.35 20.97
C SER A 675 20.54 16.97 20.27
N PHE A 676 20.19 17.75 19.25
CA PHE A 676 18.92 17.67 18.57
C PHE A 676 19.09 17.35 17.09
N ALA A 677 18.65 16.16 16.67
CA ALA A 677 18.59 15.77 15.26
C ALA A 677 17.27 16.26 14.65
N LEU A 678 17.34 17.32 13.84
CA LEU A 678 16.21 17.97 13.20
C LEU A 678 16.07 17.48 11.76
N LEU A 679 15.03 16.70 11.48
CA LEU A 679 14.67 16.29 10.12
C LEU A 679 13.97 17.44 9.39
N VAL A 680 14.47 17.75 8.19
CA VAL A 680 14.02 18.85 7.33
C VAL A 680 13.77 18.32 5.92
N ASP A 681 12.62 18.67 5.36
CA ASP A 681 12.27 18.48 3.95
C ASP A 681 12.32 19.84 3.19
N PRO A 682 12.18 19.87 1.86
CA PRO A 682 12.25 21.10 1.08
C PRO A 682 11.22 22.19 1.45
N ALA A 683 10.07 21.83 2.02
CA ALA A 683 9.08 22.79 2.49
C ALA A 683 9.42 23.35 3.89
N GLY A 684 10.20 22.60 4.69
CA GLY A 684 10.68 23.02 6.01
C GLY A 684 11.85 24.01 6.01
N PHE A 685 12.62 24.14 4.91
CA PHE A 685 13.80 25.02 4.88
C PHE A 685 13.56 26.51 5.23
N PRO A 686 12.48 27.18 4.79
CA PRO A 686 12.24 28.60 5.14
C PRO A 686 12.15 28.82 6.66
N ALA A 687 11.60 27.84 7.40
CA ALA A 687 11.45 27.89 8.85
C ALA A 687 12.78 27.86 9.61
N LEU A 688 13.87 27.37 9.00
CA LEU A 688 15.18 27.35 9.64
C LEU A 688 15.72 28.75 9.95
N SER A 689 15.31 29.76 9.18
CA SER A 689 15.63 31.16 9.47
C SER A 689 15.01 31.64 10.80
N VAL A 690 13.74 31.27 11.04
CA VAL A 690 12.98 31.58 12.25
C VAL A 690 13.52 30.77 13.44
N TYR A 691 13.75 29.47 13.24
CA TYR A 691 14.36 28.59 14.24
C TYR A 691 15.74 29.09 14.70
N HIS A 692 16.61 29.50 13.77
CA HIS A 692 17.94 30.04 14.07
C HIS A 692 17.90 31.37 14.83
N LYS A 693 16.93 32.25 14.50
CA LYS A 693 16.68 33.48 15.27
C LYS A 693 16.25 33.13 16.70
N PHE A 694 15.26 32.25 16.87
CA PHE A 694 14.73 31.91 18.19
C PHE A 694 15.73 31.15 19.06
N HIS A 695 16.54 30.26 18.46
CA HIS A 695 17.68 29.61 19.12
C HIS A 695 18.66 30.63 19.71
N LYS A 696 19.05 31.65 18.92
CA LYS A 696 19.94 32.73 19.38
C LYS A 696 19.33 33.67 20.42
N CYS A 697 18.01 33.78 20.48
CA CYS A 697 17.30 34.68 21.40
C CYS A 697 16.84 34.02 22.71
N THR A 698 17.10 32.72 22.91
CA THR A 698 16.62 31.96 24.08
C THR A 698 17.73 31.14 24.77
N SER A 699 17.39 30.50 25.88
CA SER A 699 18.23 29.54 26.62
C SER A 699 18.80 28.40 25.76
N ALA A 700 18.17 28.11 24.62
CA ALA A 700 18.68 27.14 23.66
C ALA A 700 20.04 27.51 23.06
N SER A 701 20.38 28.82 22.97
CA SER A 701 21.72 29.28 22.58
C SER A 701 22.83 28.70 23.47
N GLU A 702 22.57 28.60 24.78
CA GLU A 702 23.49 28.01 25.74
C GLU A 702 23.60 26.50 25.57
N ARG A 703 22.47 25.78 25.47
CA ARG A 703 22.40 24.33 25.73
C ARG A 703 22.13 23.44 24.51
N VAL A 704 21.49 23.95 23.45
CA VAL A 704 21.07 23.14 22.29
C VAL A 704 22.10 23.23 21.15
N SER A 705 22.65 22.08 20.75
CA SER A 705 23.26 21.90 19.43
C SER A 705 22.24 21.25 18.48
N THR A 706 22.03 21.86 17.31
CA THR A 706 21.11 21.35 16.28
C THR A 706 21.90 20.74 15.13
N HIS A 707 21.50 19.56 14.71
CA HIS A 707 22.09 18.81 13.61
C HIS A 707 20.99 18.62 12.55
N LEU A 708 21.13 19.27 11.40
CA LEU A 708 20.13 19.18 10.32
C LEU A 708 20.28 17.84 9.60
N VAL A 709 19.16 17.20 9.30
CA VAL A 709 19.08 15.91 8.60
C VAL A 709 18.10 16.04 7.45
N TRP A 710 18.46 15.58 6.25
CA TRP A 710 17.54 15.56 5.11
C TRP A 710 17.75 14.31 4.25
N SER A 711 16.69 13.90 3.57
CA SER A 711 16.71 12.74 2.67
C SER A 711 17.53 13.03 1.41
N ARG A 712 18.40 12.09 1.02
CA ARG A 712 19.18 12.14 -0.25
C ARG A 712 18.30 12.06 -1.50
N HIS A 713 16.99 11.87 -1.35
CA HIS A 713 16.04 11.95 -2.46
C HIS A 713 15.74 13.40 -2.90
N HIS A 714 16.05 14.40 -2.07
CA HIS A 714 15.78 15.82 -2.39
C HIS A 714 16.96 16.54 -3.06
N GLY A 715 18.17 16.01 -2.96
CA GLY A 715 19.37 16.64 -3.51
C GLY A 715 20.66 15.99 -3.05
N GLU A 716 21.79 16.49 -3.56
CA GLU A 716 23.11 16.09 -3.09
C GLU A 716 23.39 16.63 -1.68
N CYS A 717 24.33 16.00 -0.98
CA CYS A 717 24.80 16.45 0.32
C CYS A 717 25.81 17.61 0.14
N SER A 718 25.30 18.78 -0.27
CA SER A 718 26.07 20.03 -0.45
C SER A 718 25.53 21.14 0.47
N PRO A 719 26.38 22.06 1.00
CA PRO A 719 25.91 23.26 1.69
C PRO A 719 25.02 24.14 0.80
N ASP A 720 25.27 24.17 -0.51
CA ASP A 720 24.55 25.02 -1.48
C ASP A 720 23.04 24.77 -1.48
N PHE A 721 22.64 23.50 -1.28
CA PHE A 721 21.24 23.09 -1.21
C PHE A 721 20.51 23.77 -0.04
N ILE A 722 21.17 23.86 1.12
CA ILE A 722 20.62 24.51 2.31
C ILE A 722 20.77 26.04 2.23
N VAL A 723 21.84 26.55 1.62
CA VAL A 723 21.98 28.00 1.35
C VAL A 723 20.87 28.51 0.41
N GLN A 724 20.48 27.74 -0.61
CA GLN A 724 19.32 28.04 -1.45
C GLN A 724 18.02 28.06 -0.64
N GLY A 725 17.79 27.05 0.23
CA GLY A 725 16.64 27.02 1.13
C GLY A 725 16.58 28.22 2.09
N LEU A 726 17.69 28.56 2.74
CA LEU A 726 17.83 29.70 3.65
C LEU A 726 17.75 31.07 2.94
N SER A 727 17.93 31.11 1.61
CA SER A 727 17.79 32.32 0.80
C SER A 727 16.35 32.59 0.35
N SER A 728 15.44 31.64 0.55
CA SER A 728 14.01 31.88 0.36
C SER A 728 13.46 32.77 1.49
N GLN A 729 12.67 33.78 1.16
CA GLN A 729 12.13 34.69 2.18
C GLN A 729 11.13 33.95 3.07
N PRO A 730 11.21 34.09 4.42
CA PRO A 730 10.18 33.57 5.31
C PRO A 730 8.84 34.29 5.04
N PRO A 731 7.69 33.63 5.29
CA PRO A 731 6.39 34.25 5.10
C PRO A 731 6.19 35.41 6.07
N ASP A 732 6.01 36.62 5.51
CA ASP A 732 5.77 37.87 6.23
C ASP A 732 4.31 37.94 6.73
N PRO A 733 4.02 38.44 7.95
CA PRO A 733 4.94 39.07 8.91
C PRO A 733 5.77 38.09 9.75
N MET A 734 7.03 38.45 9.99
CA MET A 734 7.86 37.81 11.02
C MET A 734 7.17 37.92 12.40
N PRO A 735 7.05 36.83 13.19
CA PRO A 735 6.29 36.85 14.43
C PRO A 735 6.98 37.63 15.56
N ASP A 736 6.16 38.31 16.37
CA ASP A 736 6.51 38.67 17.76
C ASP A 736 6.76 37.38 18.58
N ASP A 737 7.61 37.46 19.61
CA ASP A 737 8.16 36.29 20.33
C ASP A 737 7.10 35.33 20.91
N CYS A 738 5.86 35.81 21.13
CA CYS A 738 4.76 35.03 21.69
C CYS A 738 4.09 34.03 20.72
N ASN A 739 4.51 33.93 19.44
CA ASN A 739 3.77 33.16 18.43
C ASN A 739 4.61 32.12 17.64
N LEU A 740 5.76 31.71 18.17
CA LEU A 740 6.65 30.73 17.54
C LEU A 740 5.96 29.37 17.31
N GLU A 741 5.23 28.85 18.30
CA GLU A 741 4.56 27.54 18.21
C GLU A 741 3.64 27.48 16.99
N THR A 742 2.76 28.48 16.83
CA THR A 742 1.88 28.61 15.66
C THR A 742 2.68 28.65 14.37
N HIS A 743 3.79 29.39 14.31
CA HIS A 743 4.57 29.55 13.09
C HIS A 743 5.31 28.26 12.69
N LEU A 744 5.95 27.56 13.64
CA LEU A 744 6.64 26.30 13.36
C LEU A 744 5.65 25.17 13.05
N ALA A 745 4.49 25.11 13.72
CA ALA A 745 3.46 24.09 13.49
C ALA A 745 2.82 24.14 12.09
N LEU A 746 2.96 25.25 11.34
CA LEU A 746 2.57 25.32 9.92
C LEU A 746 3.42 24.41 9.04
N PHE A 747 4.68 24.16 9.42
CA PHE A 747 5.62 23.33 8.68
C PHE A 747 5.43 21.85 9.03
N LYS A 748 4.31 21.29 8.54
CA LYS A 748 4.07 19.84 8.51
C LYS A 748 5.20 19.16 7.74
N HIS A 749 5.73 18.08 8.35
CA HIS A 749 6.70 17.19 7.71
C HIS A 749 6.09 16.44 6.52
N SER A 750 6.83 16.39 5.41
CA SER A 750 6.50 15.71 4.16
C SER A 750 6.03 14.25 4.35
N PRO A 751 4.79 13.89 3.94
CA PRO A 751 4.34 12.49 3.88
C PRO A 751 5.03 11.63 2.82
N GLN A 752 6.05 12.17 2.13
CA GLN A 752 6.90 11.44 1.17
C GLN A 752 8.24 11.03 1.78
N ASP A 753 8.58 11.55 2.97
CA ASP A 753 9.82 11.29 3.69
C ASP A 753 9.54 10.47 4.95
N PRO A 754 9.87 9.17 5.00
CA PRO A 754 9.61 8.35 6.18
C PRO A 754 10.48 8.82 7.36
N TYR A 755 9.84 9.05 8.51
CA TYR A 755 10.51 9.49 9.73
C TYR A 755 11.41 8.36 10.30
N PRO A 756 12.74 8.55 10.42
CA PRO A 756 13.67 7.46 10.76
C PRO A 756 14.19 7.60 12.21
N PRO A 757 13.42 7.22 13.25
CA PRO A 757 13.73 7.57 14.63
C PRO A 757 15.11 7.08 15.07
N ASN A 758 15.48 5.84 14.74
CA ASN A 758 16.76 5.26 15.14
C ASN A 758 17.96 5.96 14.47
N THR A 759 17.87 6.33 13.19
CA THR A 759 18.91 7.13 12.53
C THR A 759 19.02 8.53 13.15
N LEU A 760 17.90 9.18 13.49
CA LEU A 760 17.94 10.49 14.16
C LEU A 760 18.51 10.40 15.60
N ARG A 761 18.15 9.37 16.37
CA ARG A 761 18.75 9.06 17.69
C ARG A 761 20.26 8.84 17.58
N ASN A 762 20.73 8.16 16.53
CA ASN A 762 22.15 7.96 16.26
C ASN A 762 22.88 9.25 15.88
N ILE A 763 22.25 10.11 15.07
CA ILE A 763 22.79 11.43 14.72
C ILE A 763 22.89 12.32 15.96
N ALA A 764 21.86 12.36 16.81
CA ALA A 764 21.90 13.09 18.08
C ALA A 764 22.99 12.55 19.02
N ARG A 765 23.15 11.23 19.14
CA ARG A 765 24.21 10.62 19.97
C ARG A 765 25.62 10.85 19.44
N LYS A 766 25.81 11.05 18.13
CA LYS A 766 27.11 11.46 17.55
C LYS A 766 27.34 12.98 17.53
N GLY A 767 26.27 13.77 17.59
CA GLY A 767 26.32 15.23 17.69
C GLY A 767 26.54 15.75 19.12
N ALA A 768 26.29 14.90 20.12
CA ALA A 768 26.57 15.15 21.52
C ALA A 768 28.08 15.29 21.81
N ARG A 769 28.41 16.03 22.87
CA ARG A 769 29.80 16.34 23.29
C ARG A 769 30.20 15.71 24.63
N THR A 770 29.34 14.88 25.20
CA THR A 770 29.55 14.22 26.50
C THR A 770 29.71 12.72 26.30
N GLN A 771 30.36 12.03 27.24
CA GLN A 771 30.49 10.57 27.15
C GLN A 771 29.20 9.84 27.58
N SER A 772 28.20 10.54 28.12
CA SER A 772 26.94 9.97 28.62
C SER A 772 25.73 10.61 27.93
N HIS A 773 24.83 9.76 27.42
CA HIS A 773 23.70 10.16 26.59
C HIS A 773 22.38 9.70 27.18
N LEU A 774 21.47 10.62 27.53
CA LEU A 774 20.08 10.29 27.79
C LEU A 774 19.30 10.32 26.47
N ILE A 775 18.74 9.18 26.08
CA ILE A 775 17.94 9.05 24.85
C ILE A 775 16.48 9.41 25.16
N ALA A 776 15.86 10.30 24.37
CA ALA A 776 14.47 10.71 24.59
C ALA A 776 13.76 11.17 23.31
N ASP A 777 12.48 10.80 23.20
CA ASP A 777 11.54 11.42 22.27
C ASP A 777 11.21 12.86 22.74
N ILE A 778 11.00 13.79 21.81
CA ILE A 778 11.00 15.22 22.10
C ILE A 778 9.81 15.72 22.94
N GLU A 779 8.70 14.96 22.98
CA GLU A 779 7.46 15.31 23.69
C GLU A 779 7.48 14.93 25.19
N GLY A 780 8.51 14.24 25.67
CA GLY A 780 8.63 13.84 27.08
C GLY A 780 9.14 14.96 27.98
N HIS A 781 8.50 15.22 29.12
CA HIS A 781 8.96 16.19 30.11
C HIS A 781 9.70 15.50 31.25
N PHE A 782 10.82 16.05 31.70
CA PHE A 782 11.61 15.48 32.81
C PHE A 782 11.21 16.03 34.18
N SER A 783 11.63 15.35 35.24
CA SER A 783 11.56 15.88 36.61
C SER A 783 12.38 17.17 36.78
N GLN A 784 12.16 17.86 37.89
CA GLN A 784 13.08 18.83 38.46
C GLN A 784 14.47 18.17 38.64
N ASP A 785 15.52 18.92 38.38
CA ASP A 785 16.94 18.56 38.58
C ASP A 785 17.36 17.21 37.94
N ALA A 786 16.68 16.82 36.86
CA ALA A 786 16.88 15.54 36.19
C ALA A 786 18.29 15.38 35.60
N ALA A 787 18.88 16.47 35.10
CA ALA A 787 20.26 16.47 34.60
C ALA A 787 21.24 16.19 35.75
N GLU A 788 21.10 16.91 36.86
CA GLU A 788 21.91 16.77 38.08
C GLU A 788 21.84 15.36 38.66
N VAL A 789 20.64 14.78 38.75
CA VAL A 789 20.43 13.41 39.25
C VAL A 789 21.10 12.39 38.32
N VAL A 790 21.01 12.54 36.99
CA VAL A 790 21.69 11.63 36.06
C VAL A 790 23.22 11.85 36.07
N ARG A 791 23.69 13.09 36.20
CA ARG A 791 25.11 13.47 36.34
C ARG A 791 25.76 12.79 37.56
N SER A 792 24.99 12.56 38.63
CA SER A 792 25.45 11.82 39.82
C SER A 792 25.76 10.33 39.57
N PHE A 793 25.39 9.79 38.41
CA PHE A 793 25.54 8.37 38.07
C PHE A 793 26.48 8.09 36.89
N THR A 794 26.96 9.08 36.15
CA THR A 794 27.71 8.88 34.89
C THR A 794 29.04 8.14 35.08
N ASP A 795 29.75 8.40 36.18
CA ASP A 795 30.90 7.58 36.61
C ASP A 795 30.55 6.08 36.72
N THR A 796 29.34 5.75 37.18
CA THR A 796 28.90 4.36 37.35
C THR A 796 28.54 3.70 36.02
N ILE A 797 28.00 4.45 35.04
CA ILE A 797 27.76 3.95 33.66
C ILE A 797 29.05 3.36 33.10
N LYS A 798 30.12 4.15 33.19
CA LYS A 798 31.46 3.84 32.66
C LYS A 798 32.18 2.77 33.49
N ALA A 799 32.26 2.96 34.82
CA ALA A 799 33.02 2.07 35.70
C ALA A 799 32.40 0.67 35.90
N ARG A 800 31.08 0.51 35.69
CA ARG A 800 30.37 -0.78 35.84
C ARG A 800 29.74 -1.29 34.55
N ASN A 801 30.05 -0.68 33.40
CA ASN A 801 29.44 -0.97 32.09
C ASN A 801 27.91 -1.16 32.20
N THR A 802 27.22 -0.11 32.66
CA THR A 802 25.81 -0.15 33.09
C THR A 802 24.98 0.87 32.33
N ALA A 803 23.90 0.45 31.67
CA ALA A 803 22.87 1.34 31.16
C ALA A 803 21.87 1.69 32.29
N ILE A 804 21.52 2.97 32.42
CA ILE A 804 20.62 3.44 33.47
C ILE A 804 19.20 3.54 32.92
N VAL A 805 18.24 2.94 33.63
CA VAL A 805 16.81 3.01 33.31
C VAL A 805 16.18 4.19 34.04
N ILE A 806 15.61 5.14 33.29
CA ILE A 806 14.72 6.19 33.79
C ILE A 806 13.28 5.72 33.64
N ARG A 807 12.44 6.01 34.64
CA ARG A 807 11.02 5.67 34.64
C ARG A 807 10.22 6.67 33.80
N ARG A 808 9.37 6.14 32.90
CA ARG A 808 8.41 6.91 32.11
C ARG A 808 7.01 6.80 32.71
N PHE A 809 6.27 7.91 32.73
CA PHE A 809 4.87 7.99 33.18
C PHE A 809 3.99 8.71 32.14
N GLU A 810 2.67 8.62 32.29
CA GLU A 810 1.68 9.42 31.55
C GLU A 810 0.70 10.11 32.52
N SER A 811 0.17 11.28 32.16
CA SER A 811 -0.78 12.06 32.98
C SER A 811 -1.67 12.97 32.13
N ASP A 812 -2.98 12.95 32.40
CA ASP A 812 -3.98 13.85 31.79
C ASP A 812 -4.05 15.23 32.45
N GLN A 813 -3.23 15.52 33.48
CA GLN A 813 -3.29 16.81 34.18
C GLN A 813 -2.73 17.96 33.32
N GLU A 814 -3.29 19.16 33.48
CA GLU A 814 -2.81 20.34 32.76
C GLU A 814 -1.42 20.76 33.20
N GLU A 815 -1.19 20.79 34.52
CA GLU A 815 0.12 20.96 35.15
C GLU A 815 0.89 19.64 35.18
N ILE A 816 2.15 19.68 34.75
CA ILE A 816 3.01 18.50 34.65
C ILE A 816 3.79 18.33 35.96
N PRO A 817 3.71 17.18 36.65
CA PRO A 817 4.39 16.98 37.92
C PRO A 817 5.91 17.03 37.76
N ARG A 818 6.56 18.02 38.39
CA ARG A 818 8.02 18.18 38.35
C ARG A 818 8.75 17.41 39.46
N ASN A 819 8.08 16.93 40.51
CA ASN A 819 8.73 16.23 41.62
C ASN A 819 8.05 14.89 41.95
N VAL A 820 8.81 13.96 42.55
CA VAL A 820 8.34 12.59 42.80
C VAL A 820 7.22 12.55 43.84
N SER A 821 7.14 13.51 44.77
CA SER A 821 6.08 13.58 45.77
C SER A 821 4.72 13.90 45.14
N VAL A 822 4.65 14.89 44.25
CA VAL A 822 3.42 15.20 43.48
C VAL A 822 3.09 14.06 42.51
N LEU A 823 4.09 13.48 41.83
CA LEU A 823 3.87 12.31 40.98
C LEU A 823 3.28 11.13 41.77
N LYS A 824 3.79 10.85 42.97
CA LYS A 824 3.31 9.78 43.86
C LYS A 824 1.86 10.03 44.30
N GLN A 825 1.48 11.28 44.55
CA GLN A 825 0.10 11.64 44.84
C GLN A 825 -0.79 11.45 43.61
N LEU A 826 -0.40 11.94 42.42
CA LEU A 826 -1.17 11.73 41.19
C LEU A 826 -1.30 10.25 40.82
N PHE A 827 -0.28 9.44 41.10
CA PHE A 827 -0.31 7.99 40.88
C PHE A 827 -1.24 7.27 41.89
N HIS A 828 -1.26 7.72 43.15
CA HIS A 828 -2.20 7.24 44.16
C HIS A 828 -3.66 7.64 43.84
N ASP A 829 -3.86 8.84 43.30
CA ASP A 829 -5.16 9.41 42.97
C ASP A 829 -5.66 8.99 41.55
N GLU A 830 -5.04 7.98 40.94
CA GLU A 830 -5.35 7.43 39.59
C GLU A 830 -5.31 8.46 38.43
N LYS A 831 -4.55 9.55 38.60
CA LYS A 831 -4.36 10.65 37.64
C LYS A 831 -3.07 10.57 36.82
N ALA A 832 -2.15 9.71 37.21
CA ALA A 832 -0.92 9.40 36.49
C ALA A 832 -0.60 7.91 36.57
N GLU A 833 -0.02 7.34 35.52
CA GLU A 833 0.30 5.90 35.44
C GLU A 833 1.67 5.64 34.79
N GLU A 834 2.19 4.42 34.87
CA GLU A 834 3.38 4.04 34.10
C GLU A 834 3.09 4.15 32.60
N PHE A 835 4.06 4.60 31.81
CA PHE A 835 3.89 4.94 30.40
C PHE A 835 3.33 3.77 29.56
N HIS A 836 2.27 4.03 28.78
CA HIS A 836 1.54 3.04 27.99
C HIS A 836 0.98 1.84 28.80
N LEU A 837 0.72 1.96 30.11
CA LEU A 837 0.18 0.87 30.96
C LEU A 837 -1.09 0.22 30.36
N ARG A 838 -1.93 0.99 29.66
CA ARG A 838 -3.16 0.52 29.00
C ARG A 838 -2.95 -0.07 27.58
N ILE A 839 -1.73 -0.02 27.04
CA ILE A 839 -1.45 -0.29 25.61
C ILE A 839 -0.35 -1.34 25.38
N PHE A 840 0.71 -1.32 26.19
CA PHE A 840 1.85 -2.25 26.10
C PHE A 840 2.62 -2.32 27.43
N PRO A 841 1.97 -2.73 28.53
CA PRO A 841 2.60 -2.76 29.85
C PRO A 841 3.82 -3.69 29.92
N GLU A 842 3.87 -4.75 29.10
CA GLU A 842 4.97 -5.72 29.06
C GLU A 842 6.30 -5.07 28.67
N GLY A 843 6.28 -4.15 27.70
CA GLY A 843 7.49 -3.46 27.24
C GLY A 843 7.97 -2.38 28.20
N HIS A 844 7.05 -1.62 28.82
CA HIS A 844 7.42 -0.43 29.60
C HIS A 844 7.46 -0.65 31.11
N SER A 845 7.01 -1.81 31.63
CA SER A 845 7.12 -2.11 33.06
C SER A 845 8.58 -2.11 33.52
N VAL A 846 8.83 -1.41 34.62
CA VAL A 846 10.13 -1.38 35.28
C VAL A 846 9.97 -1.92 36.70
N PRO A 847 10.81 -2.87 37.17
CA PRO A 847 10.79 -3.35 38.55
C PRO A 847 11.02 -2.25 39.61
N PHE A 848 10.66 -2.56 40.87
CA PHE A 848 10.88 -1.70 42.05
C PHE A 848 10.10 -0.37 42.08
N LEU A 849 8.92 -0.27 41.46
CA LEU A 849 8.11 0.97 41.45
C LEU A 849 7.76 1.47 42.86
N ARG A 850 7.38 0.56 43.76
CA ARG A 850 7.07 0.91 45.17
C ARG A 850 8.29 1.44 45.91
N ASP A 851 9.48 0.90 45.63
CA ASP A 851 10.73 1.32 46.26
C ASP A 851 11.24 2.64 45.68
N PHE A 852 11.04 2.88 44.38
CA PHE A 852 11.23 4.19 43.76
C PHE A 852 10.39 5.26 44.46
N PHE A 853 9.07 5.04 44.55
CA PHE A 853 8.18 6.00 45.22
C PHE A 853 8.42 6.12 46.73
N ASN A 854 8.90 5.08 47.42
CA ASN A 854 9.15 5.15 48.87
C ASN A 854 10.52 5.70 49.24
N TYR A 855 11.54 5.53 48.39
CA TYR A 855 12.86 6.11 48.59
C TYR A 855 12.88 7.57 48.14
N SER A 856 12.37 7.87 46.93
CA SER A 856 12.50 9.19 46.29
C SER A 856 11.52 10.26 46.76
N THR A 857 10.74 10.00 47.80
CA THR A 857 9.95 11.02 48.51
C THR A 857 10.44 11.25 49.94
N ILE A 858 11.61 10.73 50.30
CA ILE A 858 12.28 11.06 51.56
C ILE A 858 13.09 12.35 51.32
N PRO A 859 12.95 13.38 52.16
CA PRO A 859 13.81 14.56 52.06
C PRO A 859 15.30 14.20 52.19
N ASP A 860 16.14 14.93 51.47
CA ASP A 860 17.62 14.90 51.57
C ASP A 860 18.28 13.52 51.31
N THR A 861 17.58 12.53 50.76
CA THR A 861 18.20 11.25 50.37
C THR A 861 19.02 11.35 49.09
N VAL A 862 20.25 10.85 49.14
CA VAL A 862 21.14 10.78 47.97
C VAL A 862 20.54 9.86 46.89
N PRO A 863 20.54 10.25 45.60
CA PRO A 863 20.17 9.38 44.51
C PRO A 863 20.97 8.07 44.48
N ARG A 864 20.28 6.96 44.21
CA ARG A 864 20.86 5.62 44.06
C ARG A 864 20.41 4.95 42.77
N LEU A 865 21.24 4.03 42.28
CA LEU A 865 20.91 3.05 41.25
C LEU A 865 20.50 1.72 41.91
N THR A 866 19.44 1.09 41.40
CA THR A 866 18.98 -0.24 41.83
C THR A 866 19.20 -1.24 40.69
N PRO A 867 20.13 -2.21 40.80
CA PRO A 867 20.40 -3.18 39.73
C PRO A 867 19.14 -3.96 39.33
N VAL A 868 18.99 -4.22 38.03
CA VAL A 868 17.85 -4.96 37.48
C VAL A 868 18.33 -5.92 36.39
N ASN A 869 17.76 -7.13 36.36
CA ASN A 869 18.01 -8.08 35.27
C ASN A 869 17.21 -7.66 34.03
N TYR A 870 17.75 -7.96 32.84
CA TYR A 870 17.02 -7.78 31.57
C TYR A 870 15.75 -8.67 31.57
N PRO A 871 14.53 -8.11 31.45
CA PRO A 871 13.29 -8.90 31.57
C PRO A 871 12.97 -9.78 30.35
N GLY A 872 13.33 -9.33 29.14
CA GLY A 872 13.00 -10.01 27.89
C GLY A 872 13.03 -9.09 26.67
N PRO A 873 12.90 -9.65 25.44
CA PRO A 873 13.10 -8.94 24.16
C PRO A 873 12.16 -7.74 23.95
N ASP A 874 10.94 -7.80 24.49
CA ASP A 874 9.94 -6.74 24.38
C ASP A 874 10.27 -5.48 25.20
N TRP A 875 11.26 -5.54 26.10
CA TRP A 875 11.52 -4.50 27.09
C TRP A 875 12.09 -3.21 26.49
N GLU A 876 11.37 -2.12 26.75
CA GLU A 876 11.58 -0.79 26.17
C GLU A 876 11.68 0.30 27.26
N PRO A 877 12.74 0.28 28.09
CA PRO A 877 13.05 1.35 29.03
C PRO A 877 13.54 2.63 28.32
N GLN A 878 13.37 3.78 28.97
CA GLN A 878 14.16 4.97 28.63
C GLN A 878 15.56 4.82 29.23
N LEU A 879 16.60 5.05 28.42
CA LEU A 879 17.98 4.72 28.78
C LEU A 879 18.92 5.92 28.79
N VAL A 880 19.79 5.97 29.80
CA VAL A 880 21.08 6.66 29.75
C VAL A 880 22.17 5.64 29.40
N VAL A 881 22.96 5.93 28.37
CA VAL A 881 24.01 5.05 27.84
C VAL A 881 25.35 5.78 27.70
N HIS A 882 26.45 5.04 27.60
CA HIS A 882 27.76 5.62 27.28
C HIS A 882 27.91 5.87 25.77
N GLU A 883 28.85 6.72 25.35
CA GLU A 883 29.23 6.89 23.94
C GLU A 883 29.72 5.58 23.30
N SER A 884 30.36 4.70 24.08
CA SER A 884 30.87 3.41 23.62
C SER A 884 29.84 2.27 23.66
N HIS A 885 28.58 2.56 24.02
CA HIS A 885 27.48 1.61 23.89
C HIS A 885 26.93 1.65 22.45
N PRO A 886 26.42 0.54 21.90
CA PRO A 886 25.97 0.46 20.50
C PRO A 886 24.98 1.56 20.15
N LEU A 887 24.99 1.94 18.87
CA LEU A 887 23.98 2.81 18.25
C LEU A 887 22.71 2.00 17.97
N HIS A 888 21.56 2.67 17.83
CA HIS A 888 20.31 2.01 17.48
C HIS A 888 20.39 1.34 16.11
N PHE A 889 19.74 0.18 15.97
CA PHE A 889 19.64 -0.49 14.68
C PHE A 889 18.74 0.30 13.71
N GLU A 890 19.37 0.96 12.73
CA GLU A 890 18.70 1.76 11.69
C GLU A 890 17.92 0.91 10.68
N GLY A 891 18.03 -0.43 10.76
CA GLY A 891 17.38 -1.34 9.83
C GLY A 891 15.90 -1.60 10.10
N ILE A 892 15.26 -0.83 10.99
CA ILE A 892 13.88 -0.96 11.47
C ILE A 892 13.10 0.36 11.26
N PRO A 893 11.83 0.30 10.81
CA PRO A 893 10.98 1.48 10.69
C PRO A 893 10.41 1.96 12.04
N ILE A 894 9.82 3.15 12.04
CA ILE A 894 9.12 3.71 13.22
C ILE A 894 8.08 2.72 13.80
N ARG A 895 7.91 2.71 15.13
CA ARG A 895 6.89 1.93 15.86
C ARG A 895 6.95 0.39 15.68
N CYS A 896 8.06 -0.15 15.18
CA CYS A 896 8.26 -1.59 14.95
C CYS A 896 9.49 -2.15 15.71
N TYR A 897 9.40 -2.24 17.04
CA TYR A 897 10.51 -2.63 17.94
C TYR A 897 11.73 -1.67 17.91
N ASP A 898 11.50 -0.35 17.78
CA ASP A 898 12.55 0.63 17.49
C ASP A 898 13.54 0.85 18.64
N GLN A 899 13.06 1.00 19.87
CA GLN A 899 13.91 1.16 21.07
C GLN A 899 14.27 -0.20 21.71
N GLN A 900 13.44 -1.23 21.55
CA GLN A 900 13.66 -2.60 22.02
C GLN A 900 14.97 -3.19 21.47
N THR A 901 15.32 -2.90 20.21
CA THR A 901 16.58 -3.41 19.63
C THR A 901 17.81 -2.97 20.41
N LEU A 902 17.86 -1.70 20.86
CA LEU A 902 18.99 -1.23 21.65
C LEU A 902 19.02 -1.95 23.00
N SER A 903 17.89 -2.08 23.69
CA SER A 903 17.78 -2.81 24.96
C SER A 903 18.26 -4.27 24.86
N TYR A 904 17.89 -4.97 23.77
CA TYR A 904 18.31 -6.34 23.51
C TYR A 904 19.81 -6.42 23.15
N GLU A 905 20.31 -5.52 22.32
CA GLU A 905 21.73 -5.47 21.92
C GLU A 905 22.65 -5.17 23.10
N LEU A 906 22.24 -4.26 24.00
CA LEU A 906 22.92 -4.01 25.28
C LEU A 906 22.98 -5.28 26.14
N CYS A 907 21.87 -6.02 26.27
CA CYS A 907 21.87 -7.32 26.95
C CYS A 907 22.83 -8.32 26.29
N ARG A 908 22.83 -8.41 24.95
CA ARG A 908 23.72 -9.31 24.17
C ARG A 908 25.20 -8.94 24.31
N LEU A 909 25.51 -7.69 24.65
CA LEU A 909 26.85 -7.21 25.04
C LEU A 909 27.19 -7.39 26.53
N ARG A 910 26.31 -8.01 27.33
CA ARG A 910 26.45 -8.18 28.80
C ARG A 910 26.55 -6.85 29.54
N ILE A 911 25.91 -5.80 29.02
CA ILE A 911 25.80 -4.50 29.70
C ILE A 911 24.75 -4.64 30.81
N ASN A 912 25.10 -4.19 32.01
CA ASN A 912 24.21 -4.27 33.17
C ASN A 912 23.09 -3.22 33.05
N PHE A 913 21.94 -3.46 33.69
CA PHE A 913 20.89 -2.45 33.81
C PHE A 913 20.69 -2.05 35.28
N ALA A 914 20.42 -0.76 35.52
CA ALA A 914 20.04 -0.30 36.85
C ALA A 914 19.01 0.83 36.81
N VAL A 915 17.96 0.73 37.63
CA VAL A 915 16.88 1.71 37.72
C VAL A 915 17.32 2.89 38.58
N ALA A 916 17.18 4.10 38.03
CA ALA A 916 17.45 5.34 38.75
C ALA A 916 16.35 5.66 39.77
N SER A 917 16.73 6.43 40.78
CA SER A 917 15.82 7.05 41.75
C SER A 917 15.86 8.56 41.61
N HIS A 918 14.84 9.26 42.13
CA HIS A 918 14.65 10.72 42.11
C HIS A 918 14.40 11.35 40.72
N VAL A 919 14.87 10.74 39.62
CA VAL A 919 14.55 11.16 38.25
C VAL A 919 13.45 10.32 37.60
N PHE A 920 12.59 10.98 36.83
CA PHE A 920 11.61 10.37 35.94
C PHE A 920 11.38 11.27 34.71
N SER A 921 10.71 10.72 33.71
CA SER A 921 10.06 11.49 32.65
C SER A 921 8.56 11.20 32.62
N ILE A 922 7.79 12.14 32.09
CA ILE A 922 6.34 12.04 31.97
C ILE A 922 5.86 12.65 30.66
N HIS A 923 4.94 11.97 29.99
CA HIS A 923 4.27 12.44 28.78
C HIS A 923 2.88 12.97 29.12
N LYS A 924 2.41 14.00 28.40
CA LYS A 924 1.09 14.60 28.62
C LYS A 924 0.00 13.88 27.83
N GLY A 925 -1.10 13.57 28.49
CA GLY A 925 -2.16 12.69 27.98
C GLY A 925 -1.89 11.22 28.29
N ILE A 926 -2.90 10.51 28.80
CA ILE A 926 -2.88 9.06 29.04
C ILE A 926 -3.43 8.34 27.81
N LYS A 927 -2.64 7.43 27.22
CA LYS A 927 -3.07 6.70 26.02
C LYS A 927 -3.97 5.52 26.37
N THR A 928 -5.27 5.74 26.31
CA THR A 928 -6.31 4.76 26.70
C THR A 928 -6.64 3.71 25.65
N VAL A 929 -6.34 3.96 24.37
CA VAL A 929 -6.52 3.03 23.24
C VAL A 929 -5.38 3.27 22.24
N ARG A 930 -4.84 2.22 21.60
CA ARG A 930 -3.97 2.41 20.43
C ARG A 930 -4.77 3.19 19.37
N SER A 931 -4.25 4.32 18.93
CA SER A 931 -4.90 5.12 17.87
C SER A 931 -5.11 4.27 16.60
N GLN A 932 -6.02 4.67 15.71
CA GLN A 932 -6.21 3.93 14.44
C GLN A 932 -4.89 3.80 13.66
N LYS A 933 -4.01 4.82 13.77
CA LYS A 933 -2.66 4.88 13.22
C LYS A 933 -1.71 3.88 13.87
N GLU A 934 -1.55 3.92 15.19
CA GLU A 934 -0.76 2.94 15.96
C GLU A 934 -1.26 1.49 15.80
N THR A 935 -2.54 1.32 15.47
CA THR A 935 -3.13 0.02 15.16
C THR A 935 -2.97 -0.37 13.69
N GLN A 936 -2.73 0.56 12.76
CA GLN A 936 -2.42 0.28 11.35
C GLN A 936 -0.94 -0.09 11.16
N ASP A 937 -0.03 0.59 11.85
CA ASP A 937 1.40 0.23 11.91
C ASP A 937 1.58 -1.23 12.33
N TYR A 938 0.85 -1.66 13.36
CA TYR A 938 0.85 -3.03 13.88
C TYR A 938 0.20 -4.10 12.97
N ARG A 939 -0.46 -3.72 11.86
CA ARG A 939 -1.15 -4.70 10.97
C ARG A 939 -0.26 -5.25 9.86
N HIS A 940 0.90 -4.65 9.62
CA HIS A 940 1.86 -5.09 8.59
C HIS A 940 2.77 -6.22 9.09
N VAL A 941 2.18 -7.27 9.69
CA VAL A 941 2.87 -8.41 10.33
C VAL A 941 3.94 -9.05 9.44
N LYS A 942 3.73 -9.10 8.12
CA LYS A 942 4.73 -9.66 7.18
C LYS A 942 5.98 -8.80 7.02
N GLU A 943 5.83 -7.48 7.15
CA GLU A 943 6.94 -6.52 7.04
C GLU A 943 7.66 -6.41 8.39
N GLN A 944 6.92 -6.44 9.50
CA GLN A 944 7.49 -6.63 10.84
C GLN A 944 8.38 -7.87 10.91
N ILE A 945 7.90 -9.04 10.44
CA ILE A 945 8.70 -10.27 10.36
C ILE A 945 9.97 -10.09 9.50
N PHE A 946 9.92 -9.31 8.41
CA PHE A 946 11.10 -9.01 7.59
C PHE A 946 12.14 -8.18 8.36
N TYR A 947 11.72 -7.09 9.02
CA TYR A 947 12.63 -6.24 9.80
C TYR A 947 13.17 -6.93 11.05
N MET A 948 12.33 -7.69 11.78
CA MET A 948 12.77 -8.54 12.89
C MET A 948 13.78 -9.58 12.42
N ASN A 949 13.56 -10.27 11.30
CA ASN A 949 14.54 -11.24 10.77
C ASN A 949 15.85 -10.56 10.32
N LYS A 950 15.81 -9.32 9.84
CA LYS A 950 17.00 -8.51 9.53
C LYS A 950 17.80 -8.18 10.79
N PHE A 951 17.13 -7.81 11.89
CA PHE A 951 17.78 -7.57 13.19
C PHE A 951 18.29 -8.85 13.86
N ARG A 952 17.48 -9.92 13.90
CA ARG A 952 17.88 -11.27 14.37
C ARG A 952 19.15 -11.74 13.65
N LYS A 953 19.22 -11.55 12.33
CA LYS A 953 20.42 -11.84 11.55
C LYS A 953 21.61 -11.00 12.01
N HIS A 954 21.46 -9.67 12.09
CA HIS A 954 22.50 -8.75 12.55
C HIS A 954 23.04 -9.13 13.94
N ILE A 955 22.17 -9.45 14.90
CA ILE A 955 22.58 -9.86 16.25
C ILE A 955 23.29 -11.23 16.26
N ARG A 956 22.85 -12.21 15.46
CA ARG A 956 23.55 -13.50 15.34
C ARG A 956 24.93 -13.35 14.71
N GLU A 957 25.07 -12.46 13.73
CA GLU A 957 26.35 -12.23 13.02
C GLU A 957 27.37 -11.46 13.87
N ASN A 958 26.92 -10.52 14.73
CA ASN A 958 27.82 -9.70 15.55
C ASN A 958 28.03 -10.24 16.99
N TYR A 959 27.06 -11.00 17.54
CA TYR A 959 27.07 -11.46 18.94
C TYR A 959 26.76 -12.96 19.10
N PRO A 960 27.45 -13.88 18.38
CA PRO A 960 27.13 -15.31 18.41
C PRO A 960 27.23 -15.93 19.82
N ASP A 961 28.25 -15.56 20.60
CA ASP A 961 28.55 -16.16 21.91
C ASP A 961 27.54 -15.81 23.03
N THR A 962 26.49 -15.03 22.73
CA THR A 962 25.44 -14.64 23.69
C THR A 962 24.02 -15.00 23.24
N GLU A 963 23.85 -15.90 22.25
CA GLU A 963 22.53 -16.25 21.71
C GLU A 963 21.50 -16.68 22.76
N ASN A 964 21.91 -17.47 23.76
CA ASN A 964 21.03 -17.95 24.82
C ASN A 964 20.87 -17.00 26.03
N LEU A 965 21.44 -15.78 25.99
CA LEU A 965 21.55 -14.91 27.18
C LEU A 965 20.28 -14.07 27.46
N CYS A 966 19.57 -13.64 26.42
CA CYS A 966 18.57 -12.56 26.49
C CYS A 966 17.15 -12.99 26.05
N GLY A 967 16.94 -14.31 25.88
CA GLY A 967 15.75 -14.86 25.20
C GLY A 967 15.83 -14.76 23.67
N GLU A 968 14.86 -15.34 22.98
CA GLU A 968 14.68 -15.16 21.53
C GLU A 968 13.89 -13.87 21.27
N PHE A 969 14.54 -12.89 20.64
CA PHE A 969 13.91 -11.73 20.01
C PHE A 969 13.34 -12.13 18.65
#